data_AF-A0A7W9FXM2-F1
#
_entry.id   AF-A0A7W9FXM2-F1
#
_cell.length_a   1.000
_cell.length_b   1.000
_cell.length_c   1.000
_cell.angle_alpha   90.00
_cell.angle_beta   90.00
_cell.angle_gamma   90.00
#
_symmetry.space_group_name_H-M   'P 1'
#
loop_
_entity.id
_entity.type
_entity.pdbx_description
1 polymer ?
#
loop_
_entity_poly.entity_id
_entity_poly.type
_entity_poly.pdbx_seq_one_letter_code
_entity_poly.pdbx_strand_id
1 'polypeptide(L)'
;MRRRVLPLLCVTLLLTVFAPFAPPAMADPNAAQLWVESPQKTIYRTTTIPQRPTTSINLVAARGEYESAQLAVRAKERLRVERVRFGNLTADGRRPIAKANLSYHFVAYKDDSKVAANPFFPDREGTLLYPESAMPDPLSNDQATWVEAGQTQPIFVTGFVPRGTAPGTYRGTATVETTRGDYPVPIQFSVHGVEVPTIDKSPFTNYHWTMTNGFTWDGFSWNGAAGQPYDVGKYYYGVDTYSDAWFDLMDEFARKLAEYRTNMVWLRTDLFLQSTGTELSDFVKGIPGDIDWTNFDRYVEAFKRHGITNFANQHLVHALNKMPDDEKPNDSWNAKLPDSLPVTDAFLTNYLTALHQHLKSKGWTKGLTWYQHIRDEPITADQRNLWTYVARKIQQINAAIGADFRTMDADPEGILLDDRTKPYVDTWVPLTPAFERKKAGYKAQQAAGQDLWVYTCEVNTPPWLNRFWTQPTMTGRMLFWDLERQGVQGHLHWAWNAWYVGPWKGDSYIVYPDRANLTVKSSLRLEAQRDGLEDYELLNLLRKRNPALAKQIVDSAISPEDPRRYTLDPAYLDALHGYLVRAAAGETAGAIPQPTSPYEGQDVPDTFLLDSTDDSIGYSAGWAPRQRQSAYLGSIHLSKSAGDKATYEFEGTGIDAFFEKNTTTGKVSVSVDGGPATVIDLYEAVQYDRFTAYRKTGLRPGKHRIEIVNLENREVRFDGFRVRLAPGQQHFDATLKDLKLTGVSEFTFEGHRGDYALLVNQGASTVGLTPTLTDAGGTITVNGSAVASGATVDVNVANGKNKVEIRTLASDGRTAKVYELTLVKGAVNTAEANIARSHSAVSASAARDGDGGVQYGPQKMVDGEYGTMFAAKQGYTDANPFPHEIVLDWKEPKAFNTLVVATRGGIPQGLTDVDVEVSANGTDWTSAAQGVAFRWTHDDDDGVMEYSVADLPDLQGVRKLRLKINDANYTRWSMYAVYELELYNLPSSQTR
;
A
#
# COMPACT_ATOMS: atom_id res chain seq x y z
N MET A 1 -56.67 -42.50 48.22
CA MET A 1 -57.60 -42.96 47.15
C MET A 1 -57.02 -42.53 45.80
N ARG A 2 -57.10 -43.39 44.76
CA ARG A 2 -56.61 -43.22 43.35
C ARG A 2 -55.10 -43.50 43.14
N ARG A 3 -54.69 -44.75 42.95
CA ARG A 3 -54.66 -45.64 41.74
C ARG A 3 -53.43 -45.40 40.84
N ARG A 4 -52.47 -46.33 40.99
CA ARG A 4 -51.27 -46.59 40.15
C ARG A 4 -51.66 -47.32 38.88
N VAL A 5 -50.99 -47.06 37.75
CA VAL A 5 -50.76 -48.03 36.67
C VAL A 5 -49.41 -47.75 35.99
N LEU A 6 -48.58 -48.79 35.89
CA LEU A 6 -47.34 -48.94 35.11
C LEU A 6 -47.69 -49.46 33.70
N PRO A 7 -46.84 -49.26 32.68
CA PRO A 7 -46.36 -50.43 31.93
C PRO A 7 -44.87 -50.29 31.54
N LEU A 8 -43.99 -51.28 31.78
CA LEU A 8 -43.79 -52.59 31.14
C LEU A 8 -43.07 -52.53 29.78
N LEU A 9 -41.84 -53.06 29.79
CA LEU A 9 -40.99 -53.43 28.66
C LEU A 9 -41.70 -54.37 27.66
N CYS A 10 -41.44 -54.19 26.37
CA CYS A 10 -41.38 -55.27 25.39
C CYS A 10 -40.25 -54.99 24.38
N VAL A 11 -39.42 -56.01 24.19
CA VAL A 11 -38.24 -56.06 23.32
C VAL A 11 -38.66 -56.26 21.86
N THR A 12 -38.07 -55.50 20.94
CA THR A 12 -38.00 -55.83 19.52
C THR A 12 -36.57 -55.67 19.01
N LEU A 13 -36.06 -56.75 18.43
CA LEU A 13 -34.80 -56.85 17.67
C LEU A 13 -34.67 -55.70 16.66
N LEU A 14 -33.53 -55.00 16.66
CA LEU A 14 -33.10 -54.16 15.55
C LEU A 14 -31.75 -54.66 15.05
N LEU A 15 -31.77 -55.30 13.87
CA LEU A 15 -30.60 -55.58 13.05
C LEU A 15 -29.90 -54.25 12.73
N THR A 16 -28.78 -53.99 13.37
CA THR A 16 -27.83 -52.98 12.92
C THR A 16 -27.14 -53.49 11.66
N VAL A 17 -27.54 -52.95 10.52
CA VAL A 17 -26.78 -53.04 9.27
C VAL A 17 -25.42 -52.40 9.52
N PHE A 18 -24.37 -53.20 9.56
CA PHE A 18 -23.00 -52.72 9.43
C PHE A 18 -22.87 -52.12 8.03
N ALA A 19 -22.88 -50.79 7.92
CA ALA A 19 -22.36 -50.12 6.76
C ALA A 19 -20.85 -50.40 6.71
N PRO A 20 -20.29 -50.89 5.60
CA PRO A 20 -18.85 -51.07 5.48
C PRO A 20 -18.20 -49.68 5.56
N PHE A 21 -17.17 -49.56 6.40
CA PHE A 21 -16.22 -48.44 6.35
C PHE A 21 -15.63 -48.42 4.93
N ALA A 22 -16.14 -47.54 4.07
CA ALA A 22 -15.46 -47.19 2.84
C ALA A 22 -14.18 -46.45 3.25
N PRO A 23 -12.98 -46.89 2.83
CA PRO A 23 -11.78 -46.10 3.02
C PRO A 23 -11.99 -44.72 2.35
N PRO A 24 -11.45 -43.62 2.91
CA PRO A 24 -11.53 -42.33 2.25
C PRO A 24 -10.97 -42.49 0.84
N ALA A 25 -11.75 -42.08 -0.16
CA ALA A 25 -11.32 -42.14 -1.55
C ALA A 25 -9.98 -41.39 -1.64
N MET A 26 -8.91 -42.10 -2.04
CA MET A 26 -7.62 -41.47 -2.28
C MET A 26 -7.84 -40.37 -3.32
N ALA A 27 -7.45 -39.14 -2.97
CA ALA A 27 -7.51 -38.01 -3.88
C ALA A 27 -6.77 -38.35 -5.18
N ASP A 28 -7.30 -37.93 -6.33
CA ASP A 28 -6.53 -37.94 -7.57
C ASP A 28 -5.33 -37.00 -7.36
N PRO A 29 -4.08 -37.51 -7.36
CA PRO A 29 -2.90 -36.68 -7.16
C PRO A 29 -2.76 -35.58 -8.22
N ASN A 30 -3.49 -35.68 -9.34
CA ASN A 30 -3.50 -34.69 -10.40
C ASN A 30 -4.56 -33.58 -10.24
N ALA A 31 -5.51 -33.71 -9.30
CA ALA A 31 -6.61 -32.75 -9.16
C ALA A 31 -6.18 -31.44 -8.47
N ALA A 32 -5.30 -31.51 -7.47
CA ALA A 32 -4.77 -30.35 -6.76
C ALA A 32 -3.32 -30.56 -6.30
N GLN A 33 -2.52 -29.50 -6.38
CA GLN A 33 -1.18 -29.40 -5.80
C GLN A 33 -1.28 -28.72 -4.44
N LEU A 34 -0.62 -29.30 -3.43
CA LEU A 34 -0.53 -28.73 -2.09
C LEU A 34 0.93 -28.62 -1.66
N TRP A 35 1.28 -27.48 -1.05
CA TRP A 35 2.57 -27.29 -0.40
C TRP A 35 2.44 -26.35 0.80
N VAL A 36 3.45 -26.40 1.67
CA VAL A 36 3.56 -25.58 2.88
C VAL A 36 4.57 -24.47 2.64
N GLU A 37 4.24 -23.28 3.10
CA GLU A 37 5.10 -22.09 3.07
C GLU A 37 5.14 -21.44 4.46
N SER A 38 6.19 -20.64 4.67
CA SER A 38 6.31 -19.79 5.86
C SER A 38 5.11 -18.84 5.98
N PRO A 39 4.61 -18.55 7.20
CA PRO A 39 3.57 -17.53 7.39
C PRO A 39 4.05 -16.13 6.99
N GLN A 40 5.37 -15.92 6.94
CA GLN A 40 6.04 -14.67 6.60
C GLN A 40 6.07 -14.38 5.08
N LYS A 41 5.69 -15.36 4.24
CA LYS A 41 5.76 -15.26 2.78
C LYS A 41 4.39 -14.96 2.18
N THR A 42 4.30 -13.91 1.38
CA THR A 42 3.08 -13.58 0.63
C THR A 42 2.81 -14.60 -0.48
N ILE A 43 1.62 -15.22 -0.50
CA ILE A 43 1.19 -16.19 -1.53
C ILE A 43 0.11 -15.56 -2.40
N TYR A 44 0.46 -15.22 -3.63
CA TYR A 44 -0.44 -14.65 -4.63
C TYR A 44 -1.26 -15.74 -5.33
N ARG A 45 -2.38 -15.37 -5.96
CA ARG A 45 -3.21 -16.30 -6.77
C ARG A 45 -2.41 -17.00 -7.86
N THR A 46 -1.37 -16.36 -8.33
CA THR A 46 -0.44 -16.79 -9.37
C THR A 46 0.74 -17.61 -8.85
N THR A 47 0.98 -17.64 -7.53
CA THR A 47 2.12 -18.36 -6.96
C THR A 47 2.05 -19.83 -7.34
N THR A 48 3.07 -20.32 -8.03
CA THR A 48 3.17 -21.73 -8.43
C THR A 48 3.93 -22.53 -7.39
N ILE A 49 3.76 -23.85 -7.44
CA ILE A 49 4.49 -24.76 -6.56
C ILE A 49 6.01 -24.55 -6.73
N PRO A 50 6.78 -24.37 -5.65
CA PRO A 50 8.22 -24.19 -5.74
C PRO A 50 8.91 -25.48 -6.21
N GLN A 51 10.14 -25.37 -6.74
CA GLN A 51 10.91 -26.53 -7.20
C GLN A 51 11.14 -27.60 -6.12
N ARG A 52 11.16 -27.18 -4.85
CA ARG A 52 11.34 -28.05 -3.68
C ARG A 52 10.23 -27.76 -2.65
N PRO A 53 9.02 -28.30 -2.84
CA PRO A 53 7.89 -28.01 -1.98
C PRO A 53 8.03 -28.70 -0.63
N THR A 54 7.81 -27.95 0.45
CA THR A 54 7.59 -28.51 1.79
C THR A 54 6.19 -29.10 1.86
N THR A 55 6.03 -30.28 2.45
CA THR A 55 4.74 -31.01 2.50
C THR A 55 4.25 -31.28 3.92
N SER A 56 4.88 -30.67 4.92
CA SER A 56 4.54 -30.80 6.34
C SER A 56 4.67 -29.47 7.06
N ILE A 57 3.74 -29.18 7.97
CA ILE A 57 3.83 -28.03 8.88
C ILE A 57 4.75 -28.42 10.05
N ASN A 58 5.85 -27.69 10.23
CA ASN A 58 6.78 -27.90 11.34
C ASN A 58 6.98 -26.56 12.08
N LEU A 59 6.50 -26.50 13.32
CA LEU A 59 6.50 -25.28 14.13
C LEU A 59 7.33 -25.49 15.41
N VAL A 60 8.04 -24.45 15.83
CA VAL A 60 8.80 -24.41 17.09
C VAL A 60 8.14 -23.35 17.97
N ALA A 61 7.80 -23.71 19.20
CA ALA A 61 7.00 -22.84 20.05
C ALA A 61 7.40 -22.90 21.54
N ALA A 62 7.28 -21.76 22.21
CA ALA A 62 7.14 -21.58 23.63
C ALA A 62 5.73 -21.95 24.09
N ARG A 63 5.52 -21.97 25.40
CA ARG A 63 4.18 -22.10 26.00
C ARG A 63 3.50 -20.74 26.01
N GLY A 64 2.20 -20.72 25.75
CA GLY A 64 1.40 -19.50 25.63
C GLY A 64 1.61 -18.74 24.33
N GLU A 65 2.31 -19.32 23.35
CA GLU A 65 2.64 -18.73 22.05
C GLU A 65 1.71 -19.25 20.94
N TYR A 66 1.51 -18.43 19.90
CA TYR A 66 0.85 -18.80 18.67
C TYR A 66 1.88 -18.99 17.56
N GLU A 67 1.81 -20.09 16.83
CA GLU A 67 2.66 -20.34 15.66
C GLU A 67 1.83 -20.68 14.44
N SER A 68 2.27 -20.22 13.27
CA SER A 68 1.48 -20.31 12.05
C SER A 68 2.27 -20.84 10.85
N ALA A 69 1.54 -21.35 9.86
CA ALA A 69 2.07 -21.73 8.54
C ALA A 69 1.00 -21.49 7.47
N GLN A 70 1.41 -21.44 6.20
CA GLN A 70 0.47 -21.37 5.09
C GLN A 70 0.43 -22.69 4.31
N LEU A 71 -0.76 -23.23 4.12
CA LEU A 71 -1.04 -24.30 3.16
C LEU A 71 -1.52 -23.67 1.86
N ALA A 72 -0.76 -23.82 0.78
CA ALA A 72 -1.18 -23.36 -0.53
C ALA A 72 -1.85 -24.50 -1.29
N VAL A 73 -3.04 -24.24 -1.84
CA VAL A 73 -3.80 -25.17 -2.67
C VAL A 73 -3.92 -24.59 -4.07
N ARG A 74 -3.41 -25.31 -5.09
CA ARG A 74 -3.50 -24.91 -6.49
C ARG A 74 -4.12 -26.02 -7.32
N ALA A 75 -5.15 -25.71 -8.11
CA ALA A 75 -5.87 -26.73 -8.87
C ALA A 75 -5.83 -26.46 -10.38
N LYS A 76 -5.77 -27.52 -11.21
CA LYS A 76 -5.85 -27.39 -12.68
C LYS A 76 -7.27 -27.08 -13.14
N GLU A 77 -8.25 -27.66 -12.46
CA GLU A 77 -9.67 -27.39 -12.63
C GLU A 77 -10.21 -26.73 -11.37
N ARG A 78 -11.30 -25.96 -11.51
CA ARG A 78 -11.97 -25.37 -10.36
C ARG A 78 -12.41 -26.47 -9.39
N LEU A 79 -12.07 -26.30 -8.11
CA LEU A 79 -12.53 -27.18 -7.02
C LEU A 79 -12.94 -26.36 -5.81
N ARG A 80 -13.59 -27.01 -4.85
CA ARG A 80 -13.97 -26.38 -3.58
C ARG A 80 -13.22 -27.04 -2.43
N VAL A 81 -12.59 -26.23 -1.59
CA VAL A 81 -12.11 -26.66 -0.27
C VAL A 81 -13.28 -26.51 0.68
N GLU A 82 -13.76 -27.62 1.23
CA GLU A 82 -14.92 -27.66 2.13
C GLU A 82 -14.54 -27.30 3.57
N ARG A 83 -13.33 -27.67 4.01
CA ARG A 83 -12.75 -27.30 5.31
C ARG A 83 -11.32 -27.81 5.49
N VAL A 84 -10.66 -27.37 6.56
CA VAL A 84 -9.47 -28.05 7.11
C VAL A 84 -9.85 -28.77 8.41
N ARG A 85 -9.60 -30.09 8.48
CA ARG A 85 -9.84 -30.91 9.67
C ARG A 85 -8.57 -31.13 10.46
N PHE A 86 -8.57 -30.77 11.74
CA PHE A 86 -7.45 -31.06 12.63
C PHE A 86 -7.66 -32.31 13.49
N GLY A 87 -6.60 -33.11 13.62
CA GLY A 87 -6.45 -34.08 14.71
C GLY A 87 -5.84 -33.43 15.97
N ASN A 88 -5.94 -34.11 17.11
CA ASN A 88 -5.14 -33.72 18.28
C ASN A 88 -3.65 -33.89 17.97
N LEU A 89 -2.79 -33.02 18.52
CA LEU A 89 -1.35 -33.23 18.46
C LEU A 89 -0.92 -34.06 19.67
N THR A 90 -0.34 -35.23 19.41
CA THR A 90 0.00 -36.23 20.41
C THR A 90 1.51 -36.34 20.58
N ALA A 91 1.96 -36.61 21.80
CA ALA A 91 3.35 -36.90 22.12
C ALA A 91 3.39 -38.02 23.16
N ASP A 92 4.36 -38.94 23.02
CA ASP A 92 4.43 -40.13 23.86
C ASP A 92 4.49 -39.77 25.35
N GLY A 93 3.60 -40.39 26.13
CA GLY A 93 3.51 -40.18 27.58
C GLY A 93 3.05 -38.79 28.04
N ARG A 94 2.56 -37.93 27.13
CA ARG A 94 2.17 -36.54 27.43
C ARG A 94 0.69 -36.29 27.12
N ARG A 95 0.10 -35.30 27.79
CA ARG A 95 -1.26 -34.82 27.46
C ARG A 95 -1.25 -34.20 26.07
N PRO A 96 -2.20 -34.53 25.18
CA PRO A 96 -2.20 -33.98 23.83
C PRO A 96 -2.52 -32.48 23.82
N ILE A 97 -2.00 -31.76 22.82
CA ILE A 97 -2.53 -30.45 22.46
C ILE A 97 -3.84 -30.71 21.71
N ALA A 98 -4.95 -30.28 22.31
CA ALA A 98 -6.27 -30.52 21.75
C ALA A 98 -6.43 -29.77 20.41
N LYS A 99 -7.12 -30.39 19.45
CA LYS A 99 -7.41 -29.80 18.13
C LYS A 99 -8.13 -28.44 18.19
N ALA A 100 -8.77 -28.11 19.31
CA ALA A 100 -9.42 -26.82 19.54
C ALA A 100 -8.42 -25.64 19.68
N ASN A 101 -7.14 -25.94 19.90
CA ASN A 101 -6.07 -24.94 19.86
C ASN A 101 -5.48 -24.75 18.45
N LEU A 102 -6.09 -25.37 17.43
CA LEU A 102 -5.69 -25.23 16.03
C LEU A 102 -6.85 -24.59 15.26
N SER A 103 -6.55 -23.59 14.45
CA SER A 103 -7.50 -22.89 13.59
C SER A 103 -6.96 -22.76 12.18
N TYR A 104 -7.86 -22.45 11.25
CA TYR A 104 -7.49 -22.08 9.90
C TYR A 104 -8.36 -20.94 9.40
N HIS A 105 -7.79 -20.14 8.51
CA HIS A 105 -8.48 -19.08 7.79
C HIS A 105 -8.04 -19.09 6.33
N PHE A 106 -8.97 -18.90 5.40
CA PHE A 106 -8.57 -18.66 4.02
C PHE A 106 -7.99 -17.26 3.90
N VAL A 107 -6.81 -17.15 3.29
CA VAL A 107 -6.26 -15.84 2.96
C VAL A 107 -7.09 -15.28 1.80
N ALA A 108 -7.87 -14.26 2.10
CA ALA A 108 -8.65 -13.53 1.11
C ALA A 108 -7.73 -12.57 0.36
N TYR A 109 -8.10 -12.30 -0.89
CA TYR A 109 -7.44 -11.31 -1.72
C TYR A 109 -8.28 -10.05 -1.73
N LYS A 110 -7.66 -8.95 -1.32
CA LYS A 110 -8.27 -7.64 -1.52
C LYS A 110 -8.02 -7.23 -2.98
N ASP A 111 -9.08 -7.32 -3.78
CA ASP A 111 -9.11 -6.85 -5.16
C ASP A 111 -9.44 -5.36 -5.15
N ASP A 112 -8.39 -4.57 -5.03
CA ASP A 112 -8.48 -3.12 -5.20
C ASP A 112 -7.52 -2.79 -6.34
N SER A 113 -7.95 -3.01 -7.58
CA SER A 113 -7.32 -2.42 -8.78
C SER A 113 -7.30 -0.87 -8.75
N LYS A 114 -7.71 -0.28 -7.62
CA LYS A 114 -7.76 1.14 -7.29
C LYS A 114 -7.14 1.42 -5.92
N VAL A 115 -6.04 0.75 -5.54
CA VAL A 115 -5.16 1.33 -4.50
C VAL A 115 -4.66 2.66 -5.07
N ALA A 116 -5.43 3.73 -4.83
CA ALA A 116 -5.03 5.07 -5.21
C ALA A 116 -3.78 5.45 -4.42
N ALA A 117 -2.90 6.23 -5.06
CA ALA A 117 -1.85 6.92 -4.33
C ALA A 117 -2.48 7.66 -3.15
N ASN A 118 -1.79 7.70 -2.01
CA ASN A 118 -2.24 8.43 -0.83
C ASN A 118 -2.66 9.85 -1.27
N PRO A 119 -3.96 10.20 -1.23
CA PRO A 119 -4.44 11.44 -1.83
C PRO A 119 -3.98 12.67 -1.06
N PHE A 120 -3.48 12.50 0.16
CA PHE A 120 -3.00 13.58 1.01
C PHE A 120 -1.50 13.86 0.79
N PHE A 121 -0.71 12.83 0.48
CA PHE A 121 0.75 12.94 0.33
C PHE A 121 1.30 11.98 -0.75
N PRO A 122 0.91 12.15 -2.03
CA PRO A 122 1.33 11.26 -3.11
C PRO A 122 2.83 11.30 -3.39
N ASP A 123 3.51 12.38 -2.98
CA ASP A 123 4.95 12.59 -3.07
C ASP A 123 5.77 11.75 -2.07
N ARG A 124 5.11 11.14 -1.07
CA ARG A 124 5.76 10.39 0.03
C ARG A 124 5.70 8.87 -0.15
N GLU A 125 5.16 8.38 -1.26
CA GLU A 125 5.09 6.95 -1.55
C GLU A 125 6.46 6.40 -1.94
N GLY A 126 7.14 5.76 -0.97
CA GLY A 126 8.39 5.04 -1.24
C GLY A 126 8.20 3.92 -2.25
N THR A 127 9.29 3.51 -2.89
CA THR A 127 9.24 2.47 -3.92
C THR A 127 8.71 1.15 -3.34
N LEU A 128 7.62 0.66 -3.92
CA LEU A 128 6.98 -0.60 -3.51
C LEU A 128 8.00 -1.75 -3.53
N LEU A 129 7.94 -2.62 -2.52
CA LEU A 129 8.70 -3.87 -2.50
C LEU A 129 7.96 -5.00 -3.23
N TYR A 130 6.62 -4.90 -3.32
CA TYR A 130 5.74 -5.83 -4.04
C TYR A 130 4.79 -5.11 -4.99
N PRO A 131 4.32 -5.77 -6.06
CA PRO A 131 3.38 -5.18 -7.02
C PRO A 131 2.03 -4.85 -6.38
N GLU A 132 1.40 -3.77 -6.86
CA GLU A 132 0.00 -3.44 -6.60
C GLU A 132 -0.89 -4.29 -7.51
N SER A 133 -1.25 -5.47 -7.03
CA SER A 133 -2.28 -6.34 -7.63
C SER A 133 -2.94 -7.13 -6.50
N ALA A 134 -4.07 -7.80 -6.77
CA ALA A 134 -4.90 -8.53 -5.80
C ALA A 134 -4.13 -9.04 -4.57
N MET A 135 -4.12 -8.24 -3.50
CA MET A 135 -3.18 -8.42 -2.40
C MET A 135 -3.76 -9.41 -1.39
N PRO A 136 -3.08 -10.52 -1.08
CA PRO A 136 -3.48 -11.40 0.02
C PRO A 136 -3.24 -10.67 1.34
N ASP A 137 -4.28 -10.45 2.13
CA ASP A 137 -4.11 -9.88 3.48
C ASP A 137 -5.23 -10.29 4.46
N PRO A 138 -6.53 -10.06 4.19
CA PRO A 138 -7.57 -10.45 5.14
C PRO A 138 -7.60 -11.97 5.36
N LEU A 139 -7.76 -12.39 6.61
CA LEU A 139 -8.00 -13.79 6.96
C LEU A 139 -9.51 -14.02 7.09
N SER A 140 -10.10 -14.72 6.12
CA SER A 140 -11.55 -14.97 6.11
C SER A 140 -11.98 -15.87 7.27
N ASN A 141 -13.15 -15.58 7.83
CA ASN A 141 -13.84 -16.43 8.80
C ASN A 141 -14.70 -17.53 8.14
N ASP A 142 -14.77 -17.54 6.80
CA ASP A 142 -15.48 -18.57 6.04
C ASP A 142 -14.83 -19.94 6.23
N GLN A 143 -15.66 -20.97 6.38
CA GLN A 143 -15.19 -22.35 6.61
C GLN A 143 -14.86 -23.09 5.32
N ALA A 144 -15.36 -22.63 4.17
CA ALA A 144 -15.13 -23.21 2.85
C ALA A 144 -14.83 -22.12 1.81
N THR A 145 -14.08 -22.45 0.76
CA THR A 145 -13.84 -21.54 -0.37
C THR A 145 -13.63 -22.28 -1.69
N TRP A 146 -13.76 -21.57 -2.80
CA TRP A 146 -13.41 -22.06 -4.13
C TRP A 146 -11.94 -21.80 -4.43
N VAL A 147 -11.30 -22.79 -5.06
CA VAL A 147 -9.98 -22.66 -5.70
C VAL A 147 -10.23 -22.63 -7.20
N GLU A 148 -10.01 -21.47 -7.81
CA GLU A 148 -10.21 -21.30 -9.25
C GLU A 148 -9.11 -22.01 -10.05
N ALA A 149 -9.46 -22.44 -11.27
CA ALA A 149 -8.53 -23.14 -12.16
C ALA A 149 -7.28 -22.29 -12.44
N GLY A 150 -6.10 -22.85 -12.24
CA GLY A 150 -4.83 -22.15 -12.43
C GLY A 150 -4.56 -21.06 -11.39
N GLN A 151 -5.32 -21.00 -10.29
CA GLN A 151 -5.07 -20.10 -9.16
C GLN A 151 -4.70 -20.87 -7.90
N THR A 152 -3.97 -20.17 -7.03
CA THR A 152 -3.51 -20.64 -5.73
C THR A 152 -4.33 -19.98 -4.64
N GLN A 153 -4.90 -20.77 -3.74
CA GLN A 153 -5.61 -20.32 -2.57
C GLN A 153 -4.78 -20.67 -1.32
N PRO A 154 -4.29 -19.68 -0.57
CA PRO A 154 -3.61 -19.92 0.69
C PRO A 154 -4.62 -20.17 1.79
N ILE A 155 -4.27 -21.08 2.69
CA ILE A 155 -4.97 -21.36 3.94
C ILE A 155 -3.97 -21.10 5.06
N PHE A 156 -4.20 -20.06 5.83
CA PHE A 156 -3.40 -19.72 7.00
C PHE A 156 -3.80 -20.63 8.15
N VAL A 157 -2.87 -21.44 8.64
CA VAL A 157 -3.06 -22.38 9.75
C VAL A 157 -2.34 -21.83 10.97
N THR A 158 -3.06 -21.67 12.08
CA THR A 158 -2.51 -21.16 13.33
C THR A 158 -2.71 -22.19 14.44
N GLY A 159 -1.69 -22.39 15.27
CA GLY A 159 -1.78 -23.23 16.44
C GLY A 159 -1.28 -22.53 17.70
N PHE A 160 -2.09 -22.60 18.76
CA PHE A 160 -1.76 -22.10 20.08
C PHE A 160 -1.20 -23.21 20.96
N VAL A 161 -0.12 -22.93 21.68
CA VAL A 161 0.43 -23.86 22.69
C VAL A 161 -0.06 -23.45 24.08
N PRO A 162 -0.92 -24.22 24.76
CA PRO A 162 -1.39 -23.86 26.09
C PRO A 162 -0.22 -23.74 27.10
N ARG A 163 -0.31 -22.77 28.02
CA ARG A 163 0.72 -22.46 29.04
C ARG A 163 1.21 -23.65 29.87
N GLY A 164 0.33 -24.62 30.13
CA GLY A 164 0.66 -25.84 30.90
C GLY A 164 1.26 -27.00 30.07
N THR A 165 1.52 -26.80 28.77
CA THR A 165 1.97 -27.88 27.88
C THR A 165 3.40 -28.32 28.23
N ALA A 166 3.59 -29.63 28.43
CA ALA A 166 4.91 -30.17 28.70
C ALA A 166 5.83 -30.05 27.47
N PRO A 167 7.13 -29.72 27.63
CA PRO A 167 8.06 -29.69 26.50
C PRO A 167 8.16 -31.04 25.79
N GLY A 168 8.33 -31.00 24.47
CA GLY A 168 8.43 -32.18 23.62
C GLY A 168 7.86 -31.95 22.22
N THR A 169 7.97 -32.98 21.39
CA THR A 169 7.48 -32.97 20.02
C THR A 169 6.09 -33.58 19.93
N TYR A 170 5.11 -32.78 19.54
CA TYR A 170 3.73 -33.20 19.33
C TYR A 170 3.44 -33.34 17.84
N ARG A 171 2.74 -34.41 17.45
CA ARG A 171 2.45 -34.75 16.04
C ARG A 171 0.97 -34.97 15.83
N GLY A 172 0.48 -34.54 14.67
CA GLY A 172 -0.89 -34.78 14.23
C GLY A 172 -1.03 -34.59 12.72
N THR A 173 -2.26 -34.33 12.28
CA THR A 173 -2.57 -34.13 10.86
C THR A 173 -3.60 -33.01 10.70
N ALA A 174 -3.35 -32.12 9.73
CA ALA A 174 -4.34 -31.22 9.16
C ALA A 174 -4.80 -31.83 7.82
N THR A 175 -6.10 -32.08 7.63
CA THR A 175 -6.63 -32.64 6.38
C THR A 175 -7.38 -31.55 5.63
N VAL A 176 -6.89 -31.18 4.44
CA VAL A 176 -7.60 -30.27 3.53
C VAL A 176 -8.63 -31.11 2.78
N GLU A 177 -9.91 -30.95 3.13
CA GLU A 177 -11.00 -31.71 2.53
C GLU A 177 -11.57 -30.93 1.35
N THR A 178 -11.65 -31.56 0.18
CA THR A 178 -12.10 -30.90 -1.06
C THR A 178 -13.17 -31.72 -1.76
N THR A 179 -13.89 -31.09 -2.70
CA THR A 179 -14.84 -31.79 -3.58
C THR A 179 -14.19 -32.80 -4.52
N ARG A 180 -12.84 -32.86 -4.57
CA ARG A 180 -12.06 -33.78 -5.42
C ARG A 180 -11.16 -34.73 -4.60
N GLY A 181 -11.37 -34.80 -3.27
CA GLY A 181 -10.66 -35.69 -2.36
C GLY A 181 -10.04 -35.00 -1.16
N ASP A 182 -9.55 -35.80 -0.21
CA ASP A 182 -8.93 -35.33 1.03
C ASP A 182 -7.41 -35.38 0.93
N TYR A 183 -6.75 -34.28 1.31
CA TYR A 183 -5.30 -34.15 1.29
C TYR A 183 -4.75 -34.02 2.72
N PRO A 184 -4.15 -35.08 3.29
CA PRO A 184 -3.55 -35.02 4.63
C PRO A 184 -2.19 -34.32 4.60
N VAL A 185 -2.00 -33.36 5.50
CA VAL A 185 -0.75 -32.62 5.73
C VAL A 185 -0.28 -32.90 7.16
N PRO A 186 0.89 -33.53 7.36
CA PRO A 186 1.46 -33.73 8.69
C PRO A 186 1.72 -32.39 9.38
N ILE A 187 1.43 -32.32 10.68
CA ILE A 187 1.73 -31.16 11.53
C ILE A 187 2.54 -31.58 12.75
N GLN A 188 3.61 -30.84 13.04
CA GLN A 188 4.51 -31.06 14.17
C GLN A 188 4.72 -29.76 14.96
N PHE A 189 4.59 -29.83 16.28
CA PHE A 189 4.97 -28.78 17.22
C PHE A 189 6.16 -29.24 18.07
N SER A 190 7.26 -28.50 18.05
CA SER A 190 8.37 -28.66 18.97
C SER A 190 8.23 -27.64 20.11
N VAL A 191 7.69 -28.09 21.24
CA VAL A 191 7.42 -27.23 22.41
C VAL A 191 8.62 -27.21 23.35
N HIS A 192 9.12 -26.01 23.69
CA HIS A 192 10.28 -25.82 24.55
C HIS A 192 9.92 -25.28 25.95
N GLY A 193 10.89 -25.33 26.86
CA GLY A 193 10.72 -25.04 28.29
C GLY A 193 10.60 -23.57 28.70
N VAL A 194 10.07 -22.70 27.83
CA VAL A 194 9.88 -21.25 28.08
C VAL A 194 8.41 -20.87 27.89
N GLU A 195 7.95 -19.82 28.56
CA GLU A 195 6.57 -19.34 28.50
C GLU A 195 6.53 -17.84 28.18
N VAL A 196 5.77 -17.47 27.15
CA VAL A 196 5.48 -16.08 26.77
C VAL A 196 4.55 -15.48 27.84
N PRO A 197 4.84 -14.32 28.46
CA PRO A 197 4.00 -13.74 29.51
C PRO A 197 2.59 -13.40 29.00
N THR A 198 1.65 -13.22 29.94
CA THR A 198 0.33 -12.66 29.64
C THR A 198 0.46 -11.15 29.37
N ILE A 199 -0.49 -10.56 28.63
CA ILE A 199 -0.38 -9.16 28.19
C ILE A 199 -0.32 -8.14 29.34
N ASP A 200 -0.94 -8.44 30.48
CA ASP A 200 -0.91 -7.65 31.72
C ASP A 200 0.47 -7.67 32.41
N LYS A 201 1.33 -8.60 31.99
CA LYS A 201 2.72 -8.74 32.45
C LYS A 201 3.72 -8.47 31.34
N SER A 202 3.26 -7.99 30.18
CA SER A 202 4.15 -7.62 29.08
C SER A 202 5.02 -6.44 29.51
N PRO A 203 6.34 -6.48 29.25
CA PRO A 203 7.23 -5.34 29.47
C PRO A 203 7.09 -4.27 28.38
N PHE A 204 6.16 -4.45 27.42
CA PHE A 204 5.99 -3.62 26.25
C PHE A 204 4.54 -3.18 26.09
N THR A 205 4.33 -1.90 25.76
CA THR A 205 2.99 -1.39 25.43
C THR A 205 2.85 -1.27 23.92
N ASN A 206 1.97 -2.09 23.32
CA ASN A 206 1.60 -1.96 21.91
C ASN A 206 0.26 -1.26 21.80
N TYR A 207 0.25 -0.12 21.14
CA TYR A 207 -0.89 0.79 21.09
C TYR A 207 -1.28 1.09 19.64
N HIS A 208 -2.38 0.49 19.20
CA HIS A 208 -3.01 0.86 17.94
C HIS A 208 -4.30 1.61 18.25
N TRP A 209 -4.50 2.80 17.70
CA TRP A 209 -5.73 3.55 17.99
C TRP A 209 -6.95 2.79 17.49
N THR A 210 -7.84 2.48 18.44
CA THR A 210 -9.08 1.76 18.20
C THR A 210 -10.21 2.76 18.03
N MET A 211 -10.74 2.85 16.81
CA MET A 211 -11.87 3.72 16.49
C MET A 211 -13.15 2.99 16.89
N THR A 212 -13.53 3.05 18.17
CA THR A 212 -14.65 2.27 18.72
C THR A 212 -15.88 3.14 18.96
N ASN A 213 -15.73 4.21 19.75
CA ASN A 213 -16.81 5.14 20.08
C ASN A 213 -16.69 6.48 19.35
N GLY A 214 -16.07 6.49 18.16
CA GLY A 214 -15.97 7.65 17.24
C GLY A 214 -14.53 8.09 16.96
N PHE A 215 -14.28 8.73 15.81
CA PHE A 215 -12.98 9.33 15.46
C PHE A 215 -13.15 10.65 14.68
N THR A 216 -12.24 11.62 14.87
CA THR A 216 -12.00 12.72 13.91
C THR A 216 -10.53 13.10 13.85
N TRP A 217 -10.01 13.26 12.63
CA TRP A 217 -8.66 13.77 12.38
C TRP A 217 -8.56 15.26 12.80
N ASP A 218 -9.63 16.04 12.64
CA ASP A 218 -9.65 17.50 12.92
C ASP A 218 -10.93 18.03 13.64
N GLY A 219 -11.48 17.29 14.61
CA GLY A 219 -12.42 17.82 15.63
C GLY A 219 -13.93 17.67 15.39
N PHE A 220 -14.69 17.78 16.49
CA PHE A 220 -16.15 18.02 16.51
C PHE A 220 -16.47 19.27 17.34
N SER A 221 -17.71 19.75 17.20
CA SER A 221 -18.17 21.02 17.77
C SER A 221 -18.26 20.98 19.30
N TRP A 222 -17.96 22.15 19.90
CA TRP A 222 -17.96 22.45 21.35
C TRP A 222 -19.31 22.21 22.07
N ASN A 223 -20.38 22.03 21.30
CA ASN A 223 -21.77 22.08 21.73
C ASN A 223 -22.62 20.92 21.18
N GLY A 224 -22.01 19.85 20.67
CA GLY A 224 -22.75 18.69 20.15
C GLY A 224 -23.48 18.90 18.81
N ALA A 225 -23.21 19.99 18.06
CA ALA A 225 -23.70 20.11 16.69
C ALA A 225 -22.95 19.12 15.76
N ALA A 226 -23.69 18.22 15.14
CA ALA A 226 -23.19 17.14 14.31
C ALA A 226 -22.32 17.63 13.13
N GLY A 227 -21.00 17.46 13.24
CA GLY A 227 -20.34 16.76 12.14
C GLY A 227 -20.69 15.28 12.31
N GLN A 228 -20.90 14.52 11.23
CA GLN A 228 -21.29 13.12 11.32
C GLN A 228 -20.24 12.33 12.13
N PRO A 229 -20.50 11.91 13.39
CA PRO A 229 -19.58 11.05 14.10
C PRO A 229 -19.44 9.76 13.30
N TYR A 230 -18.20 9.35 13.05
CA TYR A 230 -17.94 8.07 12.44
C TYR A 230 -18.28 6.95 13.44
N ASP A 231 -19.53 6.50 13.39
CA ASP A 231 -20.08 5.44 14.23
C ASP A 231 -19.74 4.06 13.64
N VAL A 232 -18.67 3.45 14.14
CA VAL A 232 -18.22 2.13 13.67
C VAL A 232 -19.29 1.06 13.86
N GLY A 233 -19.99 1.08 14.99
CA GLY A 233 -21.06 0.13 15.30
C GLY A 233 -22.15 0.19 14.23
N LYS A 234 -22.66 1.40 13.97
CA LYS A 234 -23.77 1.60 13.04
C LYS A 234 -23.35 1.38 11.59
N TYR A 235 -22.23 1.96 11.15
CA TYR A 235 -21.84 1.92 9.75
C TYR A 235 -21.33 0.54 9.30
N TYR A 236 -20.58 -0.17 10.15
CA TYR A 236 -19.93 -1.44 9.75
C TYR A 236 -20.65 -2.68 10.27
N TYR A 237 -21.39 -2.56 11.37
CA TYR A 237 -22.08 -3.68 11.98
C TYR A 237 -23.60 -3.55 11.95
N GLY A 238 -24.14 -2.32 11.82
CA GLY A 238 -25.57 -2.06 11.92
C GLY A 238 -26.08 -2.17 13.35
N VAL A 239 -25.22 -1.92 14.35
CA VAL A 239 -25.57 -1.90 15.78
C VAL A 239 -25.58 -0.46 16.29
N ASP A 240 -26.55 -0.12 17.13
CA ASP A 240 -26.62 1.22 17.72
C ASP A 240 -25.52 1.38 18.78
N THR A 241 -24.70 2.43 18.68
CA THR A 241 -23.66 2.72 19.66
C THR A 241 -24.25 2.87 21.06
N TYR A 242 -23.59 2.29 22.06
CA TYR A 242 -24.01 2.16 23.47
C TYR A 242 -25.17 1.20 23.76
N SER A 243 -25.71 0.50 22.76
CA SER A 243 -26.62 -0.64 23.02
C SER A 243 -25.89 -1.83 23.63
N ASP A 244 -26.62 -2.79 24.21
CA ASP A 244 -26.03 -4.04 24.72
C ASP A 244 -25.27 -4.80 23.63
N ALA A 245 -25.81 -4.87 22.41
CA ALA A 245 -25.15 -5.48 21.27
C ALA A 245 -23.84 -4.77 20.88
N TRP A 246 -23.76 -3.45 21.05
CA TRP A 246 -22.52 -2.71 20.85
C TRP A 246 -21.48 -3.02 21.93
N PHE A 247 -21.89 -3.14 23.19
CA PHE A 247 -20.97 -3.55 24.26
C PHE A 247 -20.48 -4.99 24.13
N ASP A 248 -21.32 -5.90 23.64
CA ASP A 248 -20.90 -7.27 23.28
C ASP A 248 -19.86 -7.26 22.16
N LEU A 249 -20.05 -6.41 21.14
CA LEU A 249 -19.05 -6.19 20.09
C LEU A 249 -17.74 -5.60 20.63
N MET A 250 -17.81 -4.67 21.61
CA MET A 250 -16.61 -4.12 22.25
C MET A 250 -15.86 -5.15 23.09
N ASP A 251 -16.57 -6.06 23.77
CA ASP A 251 -15.94 -7.19 24.47
C ASP A 251 -15.21 -8.12 23.48
N GLU A 252 -15.80 -8.39 22.31
CA GLU A 252 -15.15 -9.15 21.25
C GLU A 252 -13.91 -8.42 20.67
N PHE A 253 -13.99 -7.10 20.49
CA PHE A 253 -12.82 -6.30 20.09
C PHE A 253 -11.72 -6.36 21.15
N ALA A 254 -12.06 -6.22 22.43
CA ALA A 254 -11.12 -6.35 23.54
C ALA A 254 -10.45 -7.72 23.56
N ARG A 255 -11.22 -8.80 23.36
CA ARG A 255 -10.70 -10.17 23.24
C ARG A 255 -9.70 -10.28 22.09
N LYS A 256 -10.02 -9.72 20.93
CA LYS A 256 -9.13 -9.72 19.76
C LYS A 256 -7.87 -8.89 19.98
N LEU A 257 -7.96 -7.69 20.53
CA LEU A 257 -6.79 -6.89 20.86
C LEU A 257 -5.86 -7.63 21.82
N ALA A 258 -6.41 -8.30 22.84
CA ALA A 258 -5.64 -9.12 23.77
C ALA A 258 -4.98 -10.34 23.10
N GLU A 259 -5.71 -11.05 22.22
CA GLU A 259 -5.20 -12.18 21.43
C GLU A 259 -3.99 -11.79 20.56
N TYR A 260 -3.98 -10.57 20.01
CA TYR A 260 -2.89 -10.03 19.19
C TYR A 260 -1.95 -9.07 19.95
N ARG A 261 -1.98 -9.12 21.29
CA ARG A 261 -1.06 -8.38 22.18
C ARG A 261 -1.09 -6.86 22.04
N THR A 262 -2.18 -6.28 21.51
CA THR A 262 -2.47 -4.85 21.65
C THR A 262 -3.06 -4.63 23.03
N ASN A 263 -2.27 -4.03 23.91
CA ASN A 263 -2.56 -3.93 25.35
C ASN A 263 -2.83 -2.48 25.81
N MET A 264 -3.15 -1.60 24.87
CA MET A 264 -3.58 -0.24 25.11
C MET A 264 -4.71 0.17 24.18
N VAL A 265 -5.67 0.94 24.71
CA VAL A 265 -6.90 1.33 24.00
C VAL A 265 -7.07 2.83 24.05
N TRP A 266 -7.39 3.42 22.90
CA TRP A 266 -7.80 4.81 22.79
C TRP A 266 -9.30 4.92 22.99
N LEU A 267 -9.76 5.94 23.72
CA LEU A 267 -11.18 6.15 23.97
C LEU A 267 -11.57 7.63 23.99
N ARG A 268 -12.84 7.88 23.67
CA ARG A 268 -13.49 9.20 23.73
C ARG A 268 -14.33 9.31 25.00
N THR A 269 -13.72 9.72 26.11
CA THR A 269 -14.43 9.96 27.38
C THR A 269 -15.52 11.01 27.21
N ASP A 270 -15.25 12.04 26.41
CA ASP A 270 -16.21 13.10 26.09
C ASP A 270 -17.51 12.56 25.48
N LEU A 271 -17.42 11.59 24.55
CA LEU A 271 -18.59 11.00 23.92
C LEU A 271 -19.37 10.07 24.85
N PHE A 272 -18.70 9.42 25.80
CA PHE A 272 -19.40 8.67 26.84
C PHE A 272 -20.19 9.59 27.77
N LEU A 273 -19.60 10.69 28.22
CA LEU A 273 -20.26 11.68 29.07
C LEU A 273 -21.41 12.38 28.34
N GLN A 274 -21.22 12.73 27.07
CA GLN A 274 -22.25 13.35 26.25
C GLN A 274 -23.44 12.40 26.05
N SER A 275 -23.20 11.10 25.89
CA SER A 275 -24.27 10.10 25.72
C SER A 275 -25.25 10.04 26.88
N THR A 276 -24.84 10.54 28.06
CA THR A 276 -25.63 10.60 29.29
C THR A 276 -25.96 12.03 29.73
N GLY A 277 -25.64 13.03 28.89
CA GLY A 277 -26.06 14.42 29.07
C GLY A 277 -25.06 15.37 29.74
N THR A 278 -23.79 14.97 29.91
CA THR A 278 -22.72 15.85 30.42
C THR A 278 -21.80 16.30 29.28
N GLU A 279 -21.68 17.61 29.08
CA GLU A 279 -20.82 18.18 28.03
C GLU A 279 -19.46 18.61 28.62
N LEU A 280 -18.38 18.56 27.81
CA LEU A 280 -17.06 19.05 28.26
C LEU A 280 -17.09 20.54 28.65
N SER A 281 -17.96 21.33 28.01
CA SER A 281 -18.09 22.76 28.29
C SER A 281 -18.64 23.07 29.68
N ASP A 282 -19.33 22.12 30.34
CA ASP A 282 -19.84 22.30 31.69
C ASP A 282 -18.71 22.41 32.72
N PHE A 283 -17.58 21.74 32.44
CA PHE A 283 -16.39 21.76 33.30
C PHE A 283 -15.70 23.12 33.37
N VAL A 284 -16.01 24.06 32.48
CA VAL A 284 -15.54 25.46 32.60
C VAL A 284 -16.16 26.14 33.83
N LYS A 285 -17.40 25.78 34.20
CA LYS A 285 -18.15 26.41 35.29
C LYS A 285 -17.94 25.73 36.64
N GLY A 286 -17.45 24.49 36.65
CA GLY A 286 -17.29 23.65 37.83
C GLY A 286 -17.42 22.18 37.49
N ILE A 287 -17.22 21.29 38.46
CA ILE A 287 -17.52 19.86 38.28
C ILE A 287 -19.06 19.69 38.31
N PRO A 288 -19.70 19.13 37.27
CA PRO A 288 -21.14 18.84 37.31
C PRO A 288 -21.50 17.89 38.45
N GLY A 289 -22.66 18.11 39.10
CA GLY A 289 -23.05 17.37 40.31
C GLY A 289 -23.47 15.92 40.09
N ASP A 290 -24.05 15.60 38.92
CA ASP A 290 -24.68 14.30 38.62
C ASP A 290 -24.09 13.69 37.32
N ILE A 291 -22.77 13.45 37.30
CA ILE A 291 -22.10 12.84 36.13
C ILE A 291 -22.43 11.34 36.07
N ASP A 292 -23.04 10.87 34.97
CA ASP A 292 -23.30 9.46 34.72
C ASP A 292 -22.18 8.81 33.90
N TRP A 293 -21.42 7.95 34.57
CA TRP A 293 -20.28 7.21 34.01
C TRP A 293 -20.63 5.81 33.49
N THR A 294 -21.91 5.44 33.42
CA THR A 294 -22.34 4.05 33.15
C THR A 294 -21.74 3.48 31.87
N ASN A 295 -21.79 4.22 30.75
CA ASN A 295 -21.24 3.73 29.47
C ASN A 295 -19.71 3.67 29.47
N PHE A 296 -19.05 4.64 30.11
CA PHE A 296 -17.60 4.63 30.32
C PHE A 296 -17.17 3.40 31.12
N ASP A 297 -17.88 3.11 32.21
CA ASP A 297 -17.58 1.98 33.09
C ASP A 297 -17.70 0.65 32.37
N ARG A 298 -18.82 0.43 31.68
CA ARG A 298 -19.04 -0.78 30.88
C ARG A 298 -17.94 -1.00 29.85
N TYR A 299 -17.48 0.07 29.21
CA TYR A 299 -16.41 0.01 28.22
C TYR A 299 -15.08 -0.39 28.89
N VAL A 300 -14.61 0.36 29.89
CA VAL A 300 -13.33 0.06 30.57
C VAL A 300 -13.33 -1.35 31.19
N GLU A 301 -14.44 -1.78 31.79
CA GLU A 301 -14.57 -3.13 32.34
C GLU A 301 -14.47 -4.23 31.28
N ALA A 302 -15.00 -4.02 30.07
CA ALA A 302 -14.87 -4.98 28.97
C ALA A 302 -13.40 -5.24 28.60
N PHE A 303 -12.60 -4.19 28.43
CA PHE A 303 -11.19 -4.33 28.08
C PHE A 303 -10.36 -4.92 29.23
N LYS A 304 -10.66 -4.54 30.47
CA LYS A 304 -10.00 -5.10 31.66
C LYS A 304 -10.23 -6.59 31.82
N ARG A 305 -11.42 -7.12 31.48
CA ARG A 305 -11.69 -8.57 31.55
C ARG A 305 -10.72 -9.39 30.72
N HIS A 306 -10.19 -8.81 29.63
CA HIS A 306 -9.24 -9.43 28.72
C HIS A 306 -7.77 -9.09 29.03
N GLY A 307 -7.49 -8.42 30.16
CA GLY A 307 -6.13 -8.11 30.63
C GLY A 307 -5.55 -6.80 30.12
N ILE A 308 -6.34 -5.96 29.44
CA ILE A 308 -5.90 -4.65 28.96
C ILE A 308 -5.96 -3.65 30.11
N THR A 309 -4.80 -3.07 30.44
CA THR A 309 -4.62 -2.19 31.61
C THR A 309 -4.15 -0.78 31.26
N ASN A 310 -3.87 -0.50 29.99
CA ASN A 310 -3.43 0.83 29.53
C ASN A 310 -4.55 1.51 28.75
N PHE A 311 -4.88 2.74 29.11
CA PHE A 311 -5.94 3.52 28.46
C PHE A 311 -5.43 4.91 28.10
N ALA A 312 -5.69 5.34 26.87
CA ALA A 312 -5.42 6.70 26.41
C ALA A 312 -6.72 7.46 26.20
N ASN A 313 -6.81 8.62 26.84
CA ASN A 313 -7.92 9.54 26.64
C ASN A 313 -7.73 10.34 25.35
N GLN A 314 -8.82 10.91 24.81
CA GLN A 314 -8.78 11.73 23.61
C GLN A 314 -7.85 12.95 23.72
N HIS A 315 -7.40 13.45 22.56
CA HIS A 315 -6.65 14.70 22.47
C HIS A 315 -7.47 15.87 23.03
N LEU A 316 -6.95 16.55 24.05
CA LEU A 316 -7.63 17.70 24.66
C LEU A 316 -7.75 18.91 23.73
N VAL A 317 -6.92 18.98 22.68
CA VAL A 317 -6.89 20.09 21.72
C VAL A 317 -8.27 20.40 21.12
N HIS A 318 -9.14 19.41 20.98
CA HIS A 318 -10.49 19.62 20.47
C HIS A 318 -11.33 20.53 21.37
N ALA A 319 -11.22 20.37 22.70
CA ALA A 319 -11.83 21.27 23.66
C ALA A 319 -11.05 22.60 23.75
N LEU A 320 -9.72 22.54 23.76
CA LEU A 320 -8.87 23.72 23.92
C LEU A 320 -8.98 24.72 22.76
N ASN A 321 -9.24 24.26 21.53
CA ASN A 321 -9.46 25.12 20.36
C ASN A 321 -10.68 26.04 20.50
N LYS A 322 -11.53 25.82 21.51
CA LYS A 322 -12.75 26.58 21.78
C LYS A 322 -12.60 27.57 22.93
N MET A 323 -11.42 27.61 23.55
CA MET A 323 -11.09 28.61 24.56
C MET A 323 -11.09 30.02 23.93
N PRO A 324 -11.33 31.07 24.73
CA PRO A 324 -11.28 32.46 24.27
C PRO A 324 -9.98 32.79 23.53
N ASP A 325 -10.04 33.73 22.58
CA ASP A 325 -8.87 34.07 21.74
C ASP A 325 -7.69 34.63 22.56
N ASP A 326 -7.95 35.27 23.70
CA ASP A 326 -6.93 35.74 24.65
C ASP A 326 -6.25 34.61 25.44
N GLU A 327 -6.76 33.38 25.36
CA GLU A 327 -6.14 32.17 25.93
C GLU A 327 -5.43 31.29 24.88
N LYS A 328 -5.32 31.75 23.64
CA LYS A 328 -4.60 31.04 22.57
C LYS A 328 -3.14 31.49 22.48
N PRO A 329 -2.25 30.63 21.94
CA PRO A 329 -0.87 31.02 21.68
C PRO A 329 -0.76 32.28 20.83
N ASN A 330 0.24 33.09 21.15
CA ASN A 330 0.64 34.25 20.36
C ASN A 330 2.16 34.46 20.49
N ASP A 331 2.72 35.39 19.73
CA ASP A 331 4.16 35.63 19.66
C ASP A 331 4.83 35.83 21.02
N SER A 332 4.14 36.38 22.02
CA SER A 332 4.71 36.59 23.36
C SER A 332 5.04 35.28 24.09
N TRP A 333 4.32 34.19 23.78
CA TRP A 333 4.53 32.88 24.40
C TRP A 333 5.89 32.28 24.00
N ASN A 334 6.44 32.69 22.86
CA ASN A 334 7.76 32.27 22.42
C ASN A 334 8.86 32.69 23.40
N ALA A 335 8.71 33.85 24.05
CA ALA A 335 9.63 34.31 25.10
C ALA A 335 9.31 33.67 26.46
N LYS A 336 8.03 33.68 26.86
CA LYS A 336 7.58 33.13 28.15
C LYS A 336 6.13 32.65 28.05
N LEU A 337 5.86 31.42 28.47
CA LEU A 337 4.49 30.92 28.62
C LEU A 337 3.70 31.75 29.65
N PRO A 338 2.39 31.93 29.48
CA PRO A 338 1.55 32.61 30.46
C PRO A 338 1.59 31.87 31.81
N ASP A 339 1.38 32.61 32.90
CA ASP A 339 1.35 32.03 34.24
C ASP A 339 -0.03 31.40 34.55
N SER A 340 -1.11 31.89 33.93
CA SER A 340 -2.47 31.34 34.05
C SER A 340 -3.30 31.65 32.80
N LEU A 341 -4.25 30.76 32.50
CA LEU A 341 -5.27 30.86 31.46
C LEU A 341 -6.60 30.49 32.11
N PRO A 342 -7.35 31.45 32.70
CA PRO A 342 -8.40 31.16 33.67
C PRO A 342 -9.46 30.14 33.22
N VAL A 343 -9.93 30.22 31.97
CA VAL A 343 -10.97 29.34 31.40
C VAL A 343 -10.39 27.95 31.12
N THR A 344 -9.20 27.90 30.51
CA THR A 344 -8.45 26.66 30.26
C THR A 344 -8.10 25.95 31.56
N ASP A 345 -7.61 26.69 32.55
CA ASP A 345 -7.25 26.22 33.87
C ASP A 345 -8.45 25.62 34.60
N ALA A 346 -9.60 26.30 34.56
CA ALA A 346 -10.84 25.81 35.15
C ALA A 346 -11.30 24.51 34.49
N PHE A 347 -11.36 24.47 33.15
CA PHE A 347 -11.74 23.28 32.41
C PHE A 347 -10.86 22.08 32.75
N LEU A 348 -9.53 22.22 32.60
CA LEU A 348 -8.58 21.14 32.85
C LEU A 348 -8.67 20.64 34.30
N THR A 349 -8.72 21.58 35.25
CA THR A 349 -8.78 21.23 36.68
C THR A 349 -10.05 20.46 37.00
N ASN A 350 -11.22 20.95 36.57
CA ASN A 350 -12.50 20.34 36.90
C ASN A 350 -12.67 18.98 36.20
N TYR A 351 -12.38 18.90 34.90
CA TYR A 351 -12.53 17.67 34.13
C TYR A 351 -11.62 16.55 34.64
N LEU A 352 -10.32 16.83 34.79
CA LEU A 352 -9.36 15.82 35.24
C LEU A 352 -9.56 15.45 36.72
N THR A 353 -10.04 16.37 37.55
CA THR A 353 -10.43 16.06 38.93
C THR A 353 -11.62 15.10 38.96
N ALA A 354 -12.67 15.36 38.18
CA ALA A 354 -13.84 14.49 38.11
C ALA A 354 -13.47 13.09 37.60
N LEU A 355 -12.66 13.01 36.54
CA LEU A 355 -12.16 11.74 36.00
C LEU A 355 -11.34 10.99 37.05
N HIS A 356 -10.40 11.64 37.74
CA HIS A 356 -9.59 10.99 38.77
C HIS A 356 -10.44 10.48 39.94
N GLN A 357 -11.37 11.30 40.42
CA GLN A 357 -12.29 10.91 41.50
C GLN A 357 -13.10 9.68 41.11
N HIS A 358 -13.58 9.62 39.87
CA HIS A 358 -14.29 8.47 39.35
C HIS A 358 -13.41 7.22 39.28
N LEU A 359 -12.24 7.30 38.64
CA LEU A 359 -11.27 6.20 38.57
C LEU A 359 -10.88 5.69 39.97
N LYS A 360 -10.73 6.60 40.94
CA LYS A 360 -10.43 6.26 42.33
C LYS A 360 -11.60 5.56 43.00
N SER A 361 -12.84 5.98 42.76
CA SER A 361 -14.05 5.35 43.31
C SER A 361 -14.21 3.91 42.83
N LYS A 362 -13.84 3.65 41.57
CA LYS A 362 -13.82 2.31 40.96
C LYS A 362 -12.62 1.45 41.39
N GLY A 363 -11.67 2.03 42.14
CA GLY A 363 -10.41 1.38 42.52
C GLY A 363 -9.42 1.19 41.37
N TRP A 364 -9.61 1.91 40.27
CA TRP A 364 -8.84 1.75 39.03
C TRP A 364 -7.53 2.54 38.99
N THR A 365 -7.32 3.45 39.93
CA THR A 365 -6.03 4.14 40.12
C THR A 365 -4.91 3.18 40.55
N LYS A 366 -5.22 1.92 40.87
CA LYS A 366 -4.26 0.84 41.10
C LYS A 366 -4.46 -0.24 40.04
N GLY A 367 -3.43 -0.50 39.24
CA GLY A 367 -3.43 -1.55 38.22
C GLY A 367 -3.92 -1.11 36.84
N LEU A 368 -4.31 0.15 36.64
CA LEU A 368 -4.41 0.78 35.32
C LEU A 368 -3.37 1.89 35.18
N THR A 369 -2.90 2.08 33.95
CA THR A 369 -2.12 3.25 33.54
C THR A 369 -3.00 4.14 32.67
N TRP A 370 -3.07 5.43 33.01
CA TRP A 370 -3.87 6.40 32.26
C TRP A 370 -2.96 7.38 31.52
N TYR A 371 -3.08 7.40 30.21
CA TYR A 371 -2.38 8.32 29.32
C TYR A 371 -3.33 9.42 28.86
N GLN A 372 -2.81 10.64 28.80
CA GLN A 372 -3.55 11.82 28.37
C GLN A 372 -2.88 12.45 27.15
N HIS A 373 -3.52 12.27 26.00
CA HIS A 373 -3.20 13.00 24.79
C HIS A 373 -3.56 14.48 24.94
N ILE A 374 -2.70 15.38 24.50
CA ILE A 374 -2.97 16.82 24.48
C ILE A 374 -3.29 17.23 23.06
N ARG A 375 -2.36 17.02 22.14
CA ARG A 375 -2.44 17.42 20.74
C ARG A 375 -1.56 16.52 19.90
N ASP A 376 -2.15 15.94 18.86
CA ASP A 376 -1.41 15.16 17.89
C ASP A 376 -0.42 16.04 17.12
N GLU A 377 0.82 15.58 16.99
CA GLU A 377 1.90 16.17 16.20
C GLU A 377 2.06 17.72 16.35
N PRO A 378 2.62 18.20 17.49
CA PRO A 378 3.02 19.61 17.65
C PRO A 378 4.19 19.98 16.73
N ILE A 379 3.87 20.57 15.57
CA ILE A 379 4.82 20.93 14.52
C ILE A 379 5.20 22.42 14.50
N THR A 380 4.35 23.32 14.98
CA THR A 380 4.66 24.76 15.05
C THR A 380 5.04 25.21 16.46
N ALA A 381 5.68 26.38 16.58
CA ALA A 381 6.02 26.97 17.86
C ALA A 381 4.79 27.20 18.74
N ASP A 382 3.69 27.71 18.18
CA ASP A 382 2.42 27.93 18.89
C ASP A 382 1.81 26.63 19.40
N GLN A 383 1.82 25.59 18.57
CA GLN A 383 1.30 24.27 18.93
C GLN A 383 2.13 23.66 20.06
N ARG A 384 3.46 23.73 19.97
CA ARG A 384 4.36 23.30 21.05
C ARG A 384 4.11 24.13 22.31
N ASN A 385 4.03 25.46 22.22
CA ASN A 385 3.83 26.32 23.40
C ASN A 385 2.50 26.00 24.12
N LEU A 386 1.42 25.76 23.38
CA LEU A 386 0.15 25.29 23.94
C LEU A 386 0.31 23.93 24.60
N TRP A 387 0.94 22.98 23.89
CA TRP A 387 1.22 21.65 24.40
C TRP A 387 1.98 21.72 25.73
N THR A 388 3.07 22.50 25.78
CA THR A 388 3.90 22.69 26.98
C THR A 388 3.10 23.31 28.13
N TYR A 389 2.26 24.32 27.85
CA TYR A 389 1.41 24.93 28.87
C TYR A 389 0.45 23.91 29.48
N VAL A 390 -0.24 23.15 28.65
CA VAL A 390 -1.24 22.16 29.08
C VAL A 390 -0.57 21.00 29.81
N ALA A 391 0.56 20.49 29.32
CA ALA A 391 1.31 19.42 29.96
C ALA A 391 1.79 19.82 31.36
N ARG A 392 2.33 21.05 31.50
CA ARG A 392 2.67 21.64 32.80
C ARG A 392 1.44 21.72 33.72
N LYS A 393 0.28 22.13 33.20
CA LYS A 393 -0.94 22.22 33.99
C LYS A 393 -1.44 20.84 34.44
N ILE A 394 -1.37 19.83 33.58
CA ILE A 394 -1.70 18.43 33.92
C ILE A 394 -0.82 17.95 35.07
N GLN A 395 0.50 18.18 35.02
CA GLN A 395 1.40 17.81 36.13
C GLN A 395 1.06 18.53 37.45
N GLN A 396 0.69 19.81 37.40
CA GLN A 396 0.22 20.55 38.59
C GLN A 396 -1.07 19.95 39.15
N ILE A 397 -2.01 19.57 38.29
CA ILE A 397 -3.26 18.91 38.69
C ILE A 397 -2.96 17.54 39.30
N ASN A 398 -2.10 16.72 38.67
CA ASN A 398 -1.66 15.44 39.19
C ASN A 398 -1.11 15.57 40.62
N ALA A 399 -0.22 16.53 40.84
CA ALA A 399 0.34 16.81 42.17
C ALA A 399 -0.73 17.26 43.19
N ALA A 400 -1.71 18.05 42.76
CA ALA A 400 -2.76 18.57 43.64
C ALA A 400 -3.77 17.52 44.08
N ILE A 401 -4.14 16.57 43.21
CA ILE A 401 -5.20 15.59 43.48
C ILE A 401 -4.68 14.17 43.72
N GLY A 402 -3.38 13.94 43.55
CA GLY A 402 -2.77 12.61 43.64
C GLY A 402 -3.10 11.71 42.44
N ALA A 403 -3.26 12.29 41.25
CA ALA A 403 -3.44 11.56 40.00
C ALA A 403 -2.10 11.22 39.33
N ASP A 404 -2.14 10.29 38.38
CA ASP A 404 -1.00 9.88 37.53
C ASP A 404 -1.46 9.88 36.06
N PHE A 405 -1.94 11.03 35.57
CA PHE A 405 -2.26 11.19 34.14
C PHE A 405 -0.96 11.46 33.38
N ARG A 406 -0.50 10.48 32.60
CA ARG A 406 0.76 10.55 31.86
C ARG A 406 0.60 11.26 30.54
N THR A 407 1.31 12.35 30.32
CA THR A 407 1.28 13.09 29.05
C THR A 407 2.01 12.32 27.95
N MET A 408 1.42 12.27 26.77
CA MET A 408 2.01 11.65 25.59
C MET A 408 1.39 12.24 24.33
N ASP A 409 2.16 12.41 23.25
CA ASP A 409 1.66 12.66 21.90
C ASP A 409 2.75 12.31 20.87
N ALA A 410 2.36 12.09 19.62
CA ALA A 410 3.29 11.81 18.52
C ALA A 410 4.22 13.00 18.25
N ASP A 411 5.51 12.74 18.05
CA ASP A 411 6.54 13.75 17.81
C ASP A 411 7.28 13.50 16.46
N PRO A 412 6.68 13.87 15.31
CA PRO A 412 7.20 13.55 13.98
C PRO A 412 8.56 14.16 13.67
N GLU A 413 8.87 15.31 14.28
CA GLU A 413 10.09 16.08 13.99
C GLU A 413 11.02 16.22 15.19
N GLY A 414 10.68 15.61 16.32
CA GLY A 414 11.44 15.74 17.56
C GLY A 414 11.45 17.15 18.13
N ILE A 415 10.31 17.82 18.06
CA ILE A 415 10.09 19.20 18.50
C ILE A 415 9.79 19.26 20.00
N LEU A 416 9.27 18.17 20.60
CA LEU A 416 9.03 18.10 22.04
C LEU A 416 10.32 17.97 22.85
N LEU A 417 11.45 17.64 22.19
CA LEU A 417 12.79 17.72 22.78
C LEU A 417 13.28 19.17 23.06
N ASP A 418 12.41 20.17 23.05
CA ASP A 418 12.74 21.50 23.55
C ASP A 418 12.92 21.48 25.08
N ASP A 419 13.91 22.21 25.60
CA ASP A 419 14.25 22.17 27.04
C ASP A 419 13.13 22.73 27.94
N ARG A 420 12.25 23.60 27.41
CA ARG A 420 11.07 24.07 28.15
C ARG A 420 9.95 23.04 28.15
N THR A 421 10.02 22.02 27.29
CA THR A 421 8.95 21.04 27.05
C THR A 421 9.26 19.68 27.67
N LYS A 422 10.49 19.17 27.49
CA LYS A 422 10.95 17.87 28.02
C LYS A 422 10.53 17.55 29.47
N PRO A 423 10.57 18.49 30.44
CA PRO A 423 10.19 18.18 31.83
C PRO A 423 8.72 17.75 31.98
N TYR A 424 7.88 18.08 31.00
CA TYR A 424 6.43 17.85 31.04
C TYR A 424 5.98 16.68 30.15
N VAL A 425 6.90 15.94 29.53
CA VAL A 425 6.62 14.76 28.71
C VAL A 425 6.84 13.50 29.56
N ASP A 426 5.79 12.73 29.83
CA ASP A 426 5.92 11.49 30.60
C ASP A 426 6.25 10.28 29.70
N THR A 427 5.73 10.26 28.47
CA THR A 427 5.97 9.20 27.48
C THR A 427 6.33 9.80 26.12
N TRP A 428 7.54 9.53 25.66
CA TRP A 428 8.04 9.96 24.36
C TRP A 428 7.52 9.06 23.25
N VAL A 429 6.98 9.65 22.17
CA VAL A 429 6.49 8.89 21.01
C VAL A 429 6.99 9.50 19.69
N PRO A 430 8.30 9.51 19.42
CA PRO A 430 8.84 9.95 18.15
C PRO A 430 8.52 9.04 16.97
N LEU A 431 8.41 9.62 15.78
CA LEU A 431 8.36 8.86 14.52
C LEU A 431 9.70 8.14 14.33
N THR A 432 9.71 6.89 13.86
CA THR A 432 10.96 6.11 13.74
C THR A 432 12.13 6.87 13.08
N PRO A 433 11.98 7.59 11.96
CA PRO A 433 13.08 8.36 11.37
C PRO A 433 13.54 9.53 12.25
N ALA A 434 12.63 10.20 12.98
CA ALA A 434 13.00 11.26 13.91
C ALA A 434 13.68 10.72 15.16
N PHE A 435 13.23 9.57 15.67
CA PHE A 435 13.93 8.82 16.71
C PHE A 435 15.36 8.51 16.28
N GLU A 436 15.56 7.98 15.06
CA GLU A 436 16.90 7.67 14.55
C GLU A 436 17.77 8.92 14.39
N ARG A 437 17.24 10.01 13.80
CA ARG A 437 17.97 11.30 13.66
C ARG A 437 18.38 11.91 15.00
N LYS A 438 17.53 11.79 16.04
CA LYS A 438 17.70 12.44 17.35
C LYS A 438 17.89 11.44 18.50
N LYS A 439 18.41 10.24 18.19
CA LYS A 439 18.48 9.09 19.10
C LYS A 439 19.09 9.43 20.46
N ALA A 440 20.22 10.14 20.47
CA ALA A 440 20.91 10.53 21.70
C ALA A 440 20.02 11.37 22.65
N GLY A 441 19.20 12.27 22.09
CA GLY A 441 18.29 13.11 22.87
C GLY A 441 17.21 12.27 23.58
N TYR A 442 16.54 11.40 22.84
CA TYR A 442 15.52 10.49 23.40
C TYR A 442 16.11 9.48 24.38
N LYS A 443 17.28 8.92 24.10
CA LYS A 443 17.96 8.00 25.02
C LYS A 443 18.39 8.66 26.32
N ALA A 444 18.76 9.94 26.30
CA ALA A 444 19.00 10.69 27.53
C ALA A 444 17.74 10.82 28.38
N GLN A 445 16.57 11.05 27.76
CA GLN A 445 15.29 11.11 28.46
C GLN A 445 14.87 9.75 29.02
N GLN A 446 15.06 8.68 28.24
CA GLN A 446 14.83 7.31 28.70
C GLN A 446 15.72 6.97 29.92
N ALA A 447 17.00 7.36 29.88
CA ALA A 447 17.92 7.18 31.00
C ALA A 447 17.55 8.03 32.24
N ALA A 448 16.83 9.14 32.04
CA ALA A 448 16.25 9.94 33.11
C ALA A 448 14.97 9.33 33.72
N GLY A 449 14.52 8.17 33.24
CA GLY A 449 13.40 7.41 33.78
C GLY A 449 12.06 7.66 33.10
N GLN A 450 12.02 8.42 32.00
CA GLN A 450 10.82 8.60 31.18
C GLN A 450 10.61 7.41 30.25
N ASP A 451 9.35 7.10 29.94
CA ASP A 451 9.02 6.03 28.98
C ASP A 451 9.37 6.50 27.55
N LEU A 452 9.98 5.62 26.77
CA LEU A 452 10.33 5.89 25.37
C LEU A 452 9.70 4.85 24.46
N TRP A 453 8.77 5.29 23.64
CA TRP A 453 8.13 4.52 22.59
C TRP A 453 8.61 5.04 21.23
N VAL A 454 8.15 4.43 20.16
CA VAL A 454 8.24 4.98 18.80
C VAL A 454 6.93 4.74 18.08
N TYR A 455 6.63 5.53 17.04
CA TYR A 455 5.49 5.25 16.18
C TYR A 455 5.87 5.09 14.72
N THR A 456 5.03 4.32 14.03
CA THR A 456 5.03 4.13 12.59
C THR A 456 3.71 4.64 12.00
N CYS A 457 3.79 5.20 10.79
CA CYS A 457 2.65 5.63 9.99
C CYS A 457 3.02 5.58 8.49
N GLU A 458 2.18 6.14 7.63
CA GLU A 458 2.34 6.19 6.17
C GLU A 458 3.69 6.79 5.72
N VAL A 459 4.31 7.65 6.53
CA VAL A 459 5.59 8.30 6.22
C VAL A 459 6.78 7.33 6.35
N ASN A 460 6.65 6.24 7.11
CA ASN A 460 7.68 5.21 7.26
C ASN A 460 7.62 4.21 6.09
N THR A 461 7.79 4.70 4.86
CA THR A 461 7.77 3.86 3.65
C THR A 461 9.02 2.99 3.53
N PRO A 462 9.01 1.94 2.68
CA PRO A 462 10.20 1.13 2.46
C PRO A 462 11.43 2.00 2.18
N PRO A 463 12.59 1.69 2.76
CA PRO A 463 12.90 0.44 3.47
C PRO A 463 12.62 0.43 4.98
N TRP A 464 11.99 1.44 5.59
CA TRP A 464 11.64 1.36 7.02
C TRP A 464 10.72 0.18 7.33
N LEU A 465 10.97 -0.50 8.46
CA LEU A 465 10.09 -1.54 8.98
C LEU A 465 8.72 -0.94 9.32
N ASN A 466 7.69 -1.43 8.65
CA ASN A 466 6.29 -1.03 8.85
C ASN A 466 5.33 -2.19 8.48
N ARG A 467 4.03 -1.91 8.39
CA ARG A 467 2.95 -2.90 8.21
C ARG A 467 2.10 -2.63 6.97
N PHE A 468 2.71 -2.24 5.86
CA PHE A 468 1.98 -2.05 4.60
C PHE A 468 1.78 -3.35 3.83
N TRP A 469 0.73 -3.40 3.02
CA TRP A 469 0.48 -4.44 2.01
C TRP A 469 1.61 -4.57 1.00
N THR A 470 2.26 -3.45 0.71
CA THR A 470 3.30 -3.34 -0.30
C THR A 470 4.69 -3.66 0.24
N GLN A 471 4.76 -4.08 1.51
CA GLN A 471 5.92 -4.59 2.19
C GLN A 471 5.80 -6.11 2.44
N PRO A 472 6.93 -6.83 2.56
CA PRO A 472 6.91 -8.21 3.01
C PRO A 472 6.18 -8.36 4.33
N THR A 473 5.29 -9.36 4.45
CA THR A 473 4.56 -9.63 5.70
C THR A 473 5.50 -9.70 6.92
N MET A 474 6.74 -10.18 6.72
CA MET A 474 7.77 -10.23 7.75
C MET A 474 8.22 -8.90 8.35
N THR A 475 8.01 -7.77 7.67
CA THR A 475 8.37 -6.45 8.23
C THR A 475 7.58 -6.16 9.50
N GLY A 476 6.33 -6.64 9.58
CA GLY A 476 5.51 -6.54 10.79
C GLY A 476 6.10 -7.30 11.97
N ARG A 477 6.71 -8.47 11.74
CA ARG A 477 7.39 -9.27 12.77
C ARG A 477 8.72 -8.63 13.20
N MET A 478 9.55 -8.28 12.21
CA MET A 478 10.88 -7.70 12.45
C MET A 478 10.83 -6.29 13.04
N LEU A 479 9.74 -5.55 12.85
CA LEU A 479 9.53 -4.26 13.54
C LEU A 479 9.80 -4.42 15.03
N PHE A 480 9.17 -5.40 15.68
CA PHE A 480 9.32 -5.60 17.12
C PHE A 480 10.69 -6.16 17.53
N TRP A 481 11.41 -6.82 16.63
CA TRP A 481 12.81 -7.18 16.86
C TRP A 481 13.68 -5.93 16.93
N ASP A 482 13.49 -4.98 15.99
CA ASP A 482 14.21 -3.70 16.04
C ASP A 482 13.85 -2.92 17.31
N LEU A 483 12.56 -2.90 17.70
CA LEU A 483 12.15 -2.21 18.93
C LEU A 483 12.80 -2.81 20.19
N GLU A 484 12.99 -4.13 20.25
CA GLU A 484 13.73 -4.78 21.34
C GLU A 484 15.21 -4.38 21.34
N ARG A 485 15.86 -4.40 20.16
CA ARG A 485 17.25 -3.98 19.98
C ARG A 485 17.48 -2.53 20.38
N GLN A 486 16.54 -1.66 20.02
CA GLN A 486 16.56 -0.25 20.40
C GLN A 486 16.26 -0.09 21.89
N GLY A 487 15.65 -1.08 22.55
CA GLY A 487 15.31 -1.05 23.97
C GLY A 487 14.19 -0.06 24.29
N VAL A 488 13.24 0.15 23.38
CA VAL A 488 12.06 1.00 23.62
C VAL A 488 10.97 0.19 24.36
N GLN A 489 10.14 0.89 25.14
CA GLN A 489 9.10 0.26 25.99
C GLN A 489 7.71 0.22 25.36
N GLY A 490 7.54 0.77 24.15
CA GLY A 490 6.25 0.71 23.47
C GLY A 490 6.31 1.12 22.01
N HIS A 491 5.19 0.85 21.34
CA HIS A 491 4.95 1.17 19.94
C HIS A 491 3.57 1.76 19.78
N LEU A 492 3.47 2.85 19.03
CA LEU A 492 2.20 3.42 18.60
C LEU A 492 2.02 3.23 17.10
N HIS A 493 0.79 2.90 16.69
CA HIS A 493 0.33 3.16 15.34
C HIS A 493 -1.04 3.82 15.39
N TRP A 494 -1.26 4.82 14.55
CA TRP A 494 -2.48 5.63 14.58
C TRP A 494 -3.78 4.89 14.18
N ALA A 495 -3.73 3.61 13.79
CA ALA A 495 -4.93 2.93 13.33
C ALA A 495 -4.92 1.40 13.53
N TRP A 496 -5.89 0.91 14.28
CA TRP A 496 -6.27 -0.51 14.24
C TRP A 496 -7.33 -0.76 13.16
N ASN A 497 -8.36 0.09 13.13
CA ASN A 497 -9.59 -0.08 12.33
C ASN A 497 -10.15 1.24 11.75
N ALA A 498 -9.32 2.18 11.29
CA ALA A 498 -9.80 3.43 10.68
C ALA A 498 -10.34 3.20 9.24
N TRP A 499 -11.37 2.34 9.11
CA TRP A 499 -11.87 1.84 7.81
C TRP A 499 -12.44 2.92 6.88
N TYR A 500 -12.90 4.05 7.41
CA TYR A 500 -13.47 5.17 6.62
C TYR A 500 -12.44 5.97 5.84
N VAL A 501 -11.18 5.93 6.29
CA VAL A 501 -10.10 6.66 5.63
C VAL A 501 -9.76 6.04 4.28
N GLY A 502 -10.17 4.78 4.08
CA GLY A 502 -9.73 3.97 2.96
C GLY A 502 -8.47 3.17 3.33
N PRO A 503 -7.94 2.39 2.37
CA PRO A 503 -6.89 1.42 2.65
C PRO A 503 -5.52 2.01 3.00
N TRP A 504 -5.10 3.06 2.29
CA TRP A 504 -3.76 3.64 2.37
C TRP A 504 -2.65 2.58 2.39
N LYS A 505 -2.71 1.62 1.46
CA LYS A 505 -1.77 0.47 1.37
C LYS A 505 -1.68 -0.34 2.67
N GLY A 506 -2.76 -0.38 3.46
CA GLY A 506 -2.83 -1.06 4.75
C GLY A 506 -2.47 -0.19 5.96
N ASP A 507 -2.14 1.09 5.78
CA ASP A 507 -1.80 2.00 6.87
C ASP A 507 -3.01 2.26 7.80
N SER A 508 -4.17 2.63 7.26
CA SER A 508 -5.32 3.04 8.06
C SER A 508 -6.06 1.89 8.76
N TYR A 509 -5.70 0.62 8.51
CA TYR A 509 -6.23 -0.51 9.28
C TYR A 509 -5.42 -1.79 9.10
N ILE A 510 -5.42 -2.61 10.15
CA ILE A 510 -4.79 -3.93 10.17
C ILE A 510 -5.79 -5.08 10.35
N VAL A 511 -7.05 -4.75 10.66
CA VAL A 511 -8.18 -5.69 10.73
C VAL A 511 -9.27 -5.31 9.75
N TYR A 512 -10.19 -6.24 9.48
CA TYR A 512 -11.34 -6.02 8.61
C TYR A 512 -12.66 -6.30 9.34
N PRO A 513 -13.75 -5.61 8.99
CA PRO A 513 -15.04 -5.84 9.64
C PRO A 513 -15.60 -7.22 9.30
N ASP A 514 -16.19 -7.91 10.29
CA ASP A 514 -16.97 -9.13 10.06
C ASP A 514 -18.41 -8.95 10.56
N ARG A 515 -19.17 -8.17 9.79
CA ARG A 515 -20.55 -7.82 10.12
C ARG A 515 -21.45 -9.03 10.37
N ALA A 516 -21.29 -10.09 9.60
CA ALA A 516 -22.16 -11.26 9.66
C ALA A 516 -22.07 -11.99 11.00
N ASN A 517 -20.91 -11.93 11.65
CA ASN A 517 -20.62 -12.64 12.90
C ASN A 517 -20.41 -11.71 14.10
N LEU A 518 -20.57 -10.38 13.92
CA LEU A 518 -20.31 -9.36 14.94
C LEU A 518 -18.90 -9.50 15.58
N THR A 519 -17.89 -9.69 14.73
CA THR A 519 -16.46 -9.78 15.12
C THR A 519 -15.58 -9.05 14.10
N VAL A 520 -14.26 -9.18 14.18
CA VAL A 520 -13.29 -8.72 13.18
C VAL A 520 -12.53 -9.88 12.55
N LYS A 521 -12.17 -9.72 11.29
CA LYS A 521 -11.21 -10.58 10.59
C LYS A 521 -9.81 -10.07 10.85
N SER A 522 -8.89 -11.00 11.14
CA SER A 522 -7.46 -10.70 11.20
C SER A 522 -6.88 -10.46 9.80
N SER A 523 -5.58 -10.19 9.74
CA SER A 523 -4.81 -10.06 8.51
C SER A 523 -3.44 -10.74 8.64
N LEU A 524 -2.83 -11.12 7.53
CA LEU A 524 -1.45 -11.64 7.50
C LEU A 524 -0.49 -10.72 8.26
N ARG A 525 -0.65 -9.40 8.12
CA ARG A 525 0.17 -8.40 8.80
C ARG A 525 -0.04 -8.40 10.31
N LEU A 526 -1.29 -8.53 10.78
CA LEU A 526 -1.58 -8.59 12.21
C LEU A 526 -1.06 -9.89 12.84
N GLU A 527 -1.14 -11.02 12.11
CA GLU A 527 -0.51 -12.29 12.55
C GLU A 527 1.00 -12.11 12.72
N ALA A 528 1.69 -11.54 11.72
CA ALA A 528 3.12 -11.30 11.80
C ALA A 528 3.51 -10.33 12.92
N GLN A 529 2.68 -9.32 13.21
CA GLN A 529 2.92 -8.45 14.36
C GLN A 529 2.76 -9.18 15.70
N ARG A 530 1.80 -10.11 15.83
CA ARG A 530 1.68 -10.95 17.04
C ARG A 530 2.93 -11.79 17.21
N ASP A 531 3.39 -12.47 16.16
CA ASP A 531 4.64 -13.25 16.20
C ASP A 531 5.82 -12.38 16.67
N GLY A 532 5.93 -11.16 16.15
CA GLY A 532 7.00 -10.22 16.54
C GLY A 532 6.90 -9.73 17.99
N LEU A 533 5.68 -9.53 18.51
CA LEU A 533 5.46 -9.16 19.91
C LEU A 533 5.76 -10.33 20.86
N GLU A 534 5.46 -11.56 20.48
CA GLU A 534 5.83 -12.77 21.25
C GLU A 534 7.36 -12.96 21.25
N ASP A 535 8.00 -12.76 20.10
CA ASP A 535 9.46 -12.74 19.99
C ASP A 535 10.10 -11.64 20.85
N TYR A 536 9.54 -10.43 20.87
CA TYR A 536 10.02 -9.33 21.74
C TYR A 536 10.06 -9.80 23.19
N GLU A 537 9.04 -10.51 23.64
CA GLU A 537 8.96 -10.99 25.02
C GLU A 537 9.94 -12.12 25.31
N LEU A 538 10.13 -13.04 24.35
CA LEU A 538 11.16 -14.08 24.44
C LEU A 538 12.58 -13.48 24.45
N LEU A 539 12.83 -12.48 23.59
CA LEU A 539 14.06 -11.70 23.57
C LEU A 539 14.26 -10.97 24.90
N ASN A 540 13.22 -10.38 25.48
CA ASN A 540 13.29 -9.74 26.79
C ASN A 540 13.63 -10.73 27.91
N LEU A 541 13.03 -11.92 27.90
CA LEU A 541 13.35 -13.01 28.83
C LEU A 541 14.80 -13.48 28.66
N LEU A 542 15.25 -13.65 27.42
CA LEU A 542 16.63 -14.03 27.11
C LEU A 542 17.61 -12.94 27.55
N ARG A 543 17.32 -11.67 27.26
CA ARG A 543 18.18 -10.51 27.59
C ARG A 543 18.45 -10.40 29.08
N LYS A 544 17.45 -10.73 29.93
CA LYS A 544 17.62 -10.78 31.39
C LYS A 544 18.66 -11.82 31.84
N ARG A 545 18.88 -12.89 31.07
CA ARG A 545 19.86 -13.96 31.36
C ARG A 545 21.16 -13.82 30.57
N ASN A 546 21.08 -13.50 29.29
CA ASN A 546 22.18 -13.40 28.35
C ASN A 546 21.95 -12.24 27.36
N PRO A 547 22.27 -11.00 27.77
CA PRO A 547 22.04 -9.81 26.94
C PRO A 547 22.87 -9.81 25.65
N ALA A 548 24.08 -10.37 25.68
CA ALA A 548 24.93 -10.46 24.50
C ALA A 548 24.32 -11.36 23.42
N LEU A 549 23.76 -12.51 23.81
CA LEU A 549 23.13 -13.42 22.86
C LEU A 549 21.82 -12.85 22.29
N ALA A 550 20.97 -12.25 23.13
CA ALA A 550 19.76 -11.59 22.65
C ALA A 550 20.09 -10.54 21.57
N LYS A 551 21.11 -9.70 21.84
CA LYS A 551 21.59 -8.71 20.89
C LYS A 551 22.11 -9.36 19.59
N GLN A 552 22.92 -10.40 19.68
CA GLN A 552 23.47 -11.09 18.50
C GLN A 552 22.40 -11.75 17.63
N ILE A 553 21.32 -12.28 18.23
CA ILE A 553 20.18 -12.83 17.48
C ILE A 553 19.54 -11.72 16.64
N VAL A 554 19.23 -10.57 17.24
CA VAL A 554 18.60 -9.48 16.49
C VAL A 554 19.55 -8.87 15.46
N ASP A 555 20.82 -8.63 15.83
CA ASP A 555 21.87 -8.12 14.93
C ASP A 555 22.15 -9.05 13.73
N SER A 556 21.66 -10.29 13.75
CA SER A 556 21.77 -11.24 12.64
C SER A 556 20.60 -11.18 11.65
N ALA A 557 19.50 -10.53 12.05
CA ALA A 557 18.30 -10.31 11.24
C ALA A 557 18.18 -8.85 10.78
N ILE A 558 18.69 -7.90 11.57
CA ILE A 558 18.60 -6.45 11.36
C ILE A 558 19.97 -5.83 11.63
N SER A 559 20.47 -5.02 10.69
CA SER A 559 21.79 -4.40 10.79
C SER A 559 21.85 -3.49 12.01
N PRO A 560 22.89 -3.64 12.86
CA PRO A 560 23.08 -2.75 13.98
C PRO A 560 23.39 -1.31 13.55
N GLU A 561 23.97 -1.11 12.37
CA GLU A 561 24.35 0.18 11.79
C GLU A 561 23.16 0.94 11.18
N ASP A 562 22.21 0.24 10.59
CA ASP A 562 21.06 0.85 9.92
C ASP A 562 19.80 -0.06 10.03
N PRO A 563 18.77 0.32 10.81
CA PRO A 563 17.55 -0.48 10.97
C PRO A 563 16.74 -0.66 9.68
N ARG A 564 17.08 0.06 8.61
CA ARG A 564 16.49 -0.11 7.27
C ARG A 564 17.08 -1.29 6.51
N ARG A 565 18.14 -1.91 7.03
CA ARG A 565 18.82 -3.08 6.46
C ARG A 565 18.51 -4.30 7.31
N TYR A 566 17.63 -5.17 6.84
CA TYR A 566 17.18 -6.40 7.48
C TYR A 566 17.06 -7.54 6.46
N THR A 567 16.88 -8.77 6.95
CA THR A 567 16.73 -9.95 6.09
C THR A 567 15.41 -9.92 5.32
N LEU A 568 15.42 -10.45 4.10
CA LEU A 568 14.22 -10.74 3.29
C LEU A 568 13.98 -12.23 3.10
N ASP A 569 14.66 -13.08 3.89
CA ASP A 569 14.57 -14.53 3.82
C ASP A 569 13.59 -15.08 4.89
N PRO A 570 12.35 -15.48 4.52
CA PRO A 570 11.37 -16.03 5.46
C PRO A 570 11.89 -17.26 6.20
N ALA A 571 12.60 -18.15 5.50
CA ALA A 571 13.06 -19.41 6.07
C ALA A 571 14.18 -19.18 7.09
N TYR A 572 15.01 -18.17 6.85
CA TYR A 572 16.00 -17.72 7.82
C TYR A 572 15.35 -17.13 9.08
N LEU A 573 14.31 -16.30 8.93
CA LEU A 573 13.58 -15.73 10.07
C LEU A 573 12.90 -16.83 10.90
N ASP A 574 12.28 -17.83 10.26
CA ASP A 574 11.70 -19.00 10.95
C ASP A 574 12.78 -19.80 11.71
N ALA A 575 13.98 -19.95 11.13
CA ALA A 575 15.09 -20.63 11.78
C ALA A 575 15.63 -19.84 12.99
N LEU A 576 15.70 -18.51 12.88
CA LEU A 576 16.08 -17.61 13.97
C LEU A 576 15.06 -17.64 15.11
N HIS A 577 13.77 -17.65 14.80
CA HIS A 577 12.72 -17.84 15.81
C HIS A 577 12.94 -19.14 16.60
N GLY A 578 13.08 -20.25 15.89
CA GLY A 578 13.32 -21.54 16.54
C GLY A 578 14.59 -21.54 17.39
N TYR A 579 15.63 -20.80 16.98
CA TYR A 579 16.83 -20.57 17.80
C TYR A 579 16.52 -19.74 19.06
N LEU A 580 15.79 -18.63 18.92
CA LEU A 580 15.36 -17.76 20.01
C LEU A 580 14.56 -18.53 21.07
N VAL A 581 13.56 -19.31 20.68
CA VAL A 581 12.73 -20.12 21.61
C VAL A 581 13.61 -21.07 22.44
N ARG A 582 14.52 -21.81 21.80
CA ARG A 582 15.46 -22.72 22.50
C ARG A 582 16.41 -21.95 23.41
N ALA A 583 16.97 -20.85 22.91
CA ALA A 583 17.89 -20.00 23.66
C ALA A 583 17.19 -19.39 24.88
N ALA A 584 15.94 -18.95 24.77
CA ALA A 584 15.10 -18.42 25.85
C ALA A 584 14.71 -19.51 26.86
N ALA A 585 14.49 -20.76 26.41
CA ALA A 585 14.33 -21.93 27.29
C ALA A 585 15.59 -22.31 28.07
N GLY A 586 16.75 -21.73 27.75
CA GLY A 586 18.02 -22.02 28.42
C GLY A 586 18.75 -23.24 27.87
N GLU A 587 18.35 -23.69 26.69
CA GLU A 587 18.98 -24.81 26.00
C GLU A 587 20.27 -24.37 25.29
N THR A 588 21.20 -25.32 25.09
CA THR A 588 22.38 -25.09 24.25
C THR A 588 21.98 -25.18 22.77
N ALA A 589 21.63 -24.04 22.17
CA ALA A 589 21.12 -23.96 20.79
C ALA A 589 22.19 -24.00 19.68
N GLY A 590 23.49 -24.02 20.05
CA GLY A 590 24.61 -23.99 19.11
C GLY A 590 24.88 -22.59 18.54
N ALA A 591 25.52 -22.53 17.37
CA ALA A 591 25.77 -21.27 16.66
C ALA A 591 24.46 -20.70 16.10
N ILE A 592 24.37 -19.36 16.06
CA ILE A 592 23.24 -18.67 15.42
C ILE A 592 23.20 -19.08 13.93
N PRO A 593 22.01 -19.42 13.39
CA PRO A 593 21.82 -19.65 11.95
C PRO A 593 22.50 -18.54 11.13
N GLN A 594 23.05 -18.89 9.97
CA GLN A 594 23.68 -17.90 9.08
C GLN A 594 22.74 -17.61 7.91
N PRO A 595 22.54 -16.33 7.54
CA PRO A 595 21.68 -15.99 6.42
C PRO A 595 22.34 -16.42 5.10
N THR A 596 21.53 -16.83 4.12
CA THR A 596 22.01 -17.07 2.75
C THR A 596 22.53 -15.79 2.11
N SER A 597 21.98 -14.65 2.54
CA SER A 597 22.34 -13.32 2.09
C SER A 597 22.02 -12.28 3.17
N PRO A 598 23.01 -11.80 3.94
CA PRO A 598 22.76 -10.79 4.98
C PRO A 598 22.42 -9.46 4.32
N TYR A 599 21.18 -9.00 4.49
CA TYR A 599 20.71 -7.66 4.12
C TYR A 599 20.66 -7.34 2.60
N GLU A 600 20.85 -8.32 1.69
CA GLU A 600 20.79 -8.02 0.26
C GLU A 600 19.39 -7.53 -0.17
N GLY A 601 19.39 -6.48 -0.99
CA GLY A 601 18.18 -5.84 -1.50
C GLY A 601 17.65 -4.72 -0.60
N GLN A 602 18.30 -4.46 0.55
CA GLN A 602 17.88 -3.45 1.52
C GLN A 602 18.96 -2.45 1.92
N ASP A 603 20.09 -2.42 1.23
CA ASP A 603 20.80 -1.16 1.19
C ASP A 603 19.74 -0.05 0.92
N VAL A 604 19.88 1.10 1.56
CA VAL A 604 19.42 2.31 0.91
C VAL A 604 20.64 2.71 0.08
N PRO A 605 21.00 2.04 -1.05
CA PRO A 605 21.88 2.76 -1.94
C PRO A 605 21.13 4.05 -2.25
N ASP A 606 21.86 5.13 -2.43
CA ASP A 606 21.36 6.12 -3.36
C ASP A 606 21.07 5.33 -4.65
N THR A 607 19.79 5.11 -4.93
CA THR A 607 19.34 4.46 -6.15
C THR A 607 18.55 5.48 -6.91
N PHE A 608 18.70 5.48 -8.22
CA PHE A 608 17.74 6.16 -9.08
C PHE A 608 17.04 5.12 -9.94
N LEU A 609 15.79 5.41 -10.23
CA LEU A 609 14.99 4.66 -11.17
C LEU A 609 15.12 5.31 -12.53
N LEU A 610 15.13 4.49 -13.57
CA LEU A 610 15.18 4.90 -14.95
C LEU A 610 13.96 4.31 -15.66
N ASP A 611 13.16 5.17 -16.26
CA ASP A 611 11.99 4.79 -17.04
C ASP A 611 12.39 4.24 -18.41
N SER A 612 11.56 3.38 -19.00
CA SER A 612 11.84 2.79 -20.31
C SER A 612 12.03 3.82 -21.43
N THR A 613 11.44 5.02 -21.31
CA THR A 613 11.55 6.09 -22.31
C THR A 613 12.74 7.02 -22.09
N ASP A 614 13.60 6.75 -21.11
CA ASP A 614 14.80 7.56 -20.91
C ASP A 614 15.76 7.43 -22.11
N ASP A 615 16.19 8.58 -22.64
CA ASP A 615 17.04 8.68 -23.84
C ASP A 615 18.41 8.01 -23.68
N SER A 616 18.84 7.73 -22.44
CA SER A 616 20.08 6.99 -22.19
C SER A 616 19.97 5.48 -22.45
N ILE A 617 18.75 4.96 -22.63
CA ILE A 617 18.51 3.56 -22.99
C ILE A 617 18.55 3.41 -24.53
N GLY A 618 19.53 2.66 -25.01
CA GLY A 618 19.64 2.34 -26.44
C GLY A 618 18.78 1.16 -26.83
N TYR A 619 17.86 1.37 -27.78
CA TYR A 619 16.99 0.34 -28.36
C TYR A 619 17.34 0.00 -29.81
N SER A 620 17.18 -1.26 -30.20
CA SER A 620 17.11 -1.64 -31.63
C SER A 620 15.77 -1.26 -32.26
N ALA A 621 15.70 -1.21 -33.59
CA ALA A 621 14.54 -0.72 -34.34
C ALA A 621 13.20 -1.45 -34.08
N GLY A 622 13.22 -2.66 -33.49
CA GLY A 622 12.01 -3.43 -33.19
C GLY A 622 11.36 -3.13 -31.83
N TRP A 623 11.92 -2.21 -31.03
CA TRP A 623 11.29 -1.71 -29.81
C TRP A 623 10.49 -0.44 -30.07
N ALA A 624 9.32 -0.32 -29.45
CA ALA A 624 8.48 0.86 -29.56
C ALA A 624 7.84 1.24 -28.21
N PRO A 625 7.77 2.53 -27.86
CA PRO A 625 7.18 2.98 -26.60
C PRO A 625 5.66 2.76 -26.55
N ARG A 626 5.11 2.41 -25.39
CA ARG A 626 3.67 2.26 -25.13
C ARG A 626 3.32 2.91 -23.78
N GLN A 627 2.08 3.35 -23.65
CA GLN A 627 1.55 3.85 -22.36
C GLN A 627 0.90 2.74 -21.58
N ARG A 628 1.19 2.71 -20.28
CA ARG A 628 0.75 1.68 -19.34
C ARG A 628 0.59 2.30 -17.97
N GLN A 629 -0.65 2.49 -17.54
CA GLN A 629 -1.00 3.18 -16.29
C GLN A 629 -0.24 2.66 -15.06
N SER A 630 0.01 1.35 -14.98
CA SER A 630 0.63 0.71 -13.81
C SER A 630 2.13 0.46 -13.96
N ALA A 631 2.73 0.83 -15.10
CA ALA A 631 4.18 0.81 -15.30
C ALA A 631 4.86 1.96 -14.54
N TYR A 632 6.16 1.86 -14.29
CA TYR A 632 6.92 2.98 -13.74
C TYR A 632 6.78 4.20 -14.66
N LEU A 633 6.37 5.34 -14.09
CA LEU A 633 6.06 6.58 -14.81
C LEU A 633 5.09 6.45 -16.00
N GLY A 634 4.29 5.38 -16.04
CA GLY A 634 3.24 5.21 -17.05
C GLY A 634 3.72 4.68 -18.41
N SER A 635 4.97 4.23 -18.53
CA SER A 635 5.56 3.88 -19.83
C SER A 635 6.17 2.48 -19.88
N ILE A 636 6.13 1.85 -21.05
CA ILE A 636 6.95 0.67 -21.37
C ILE A 636 7.54 0.79 -22.77
N HIS A 637 8.55 -0.02 -23.08
CA HIS A 637 8.96 -0.34 -24.44
C HIS A 637 8.57 -1.78 -24.79
N LEU A 638 7.92 -1.95 -25.93
CA LEU A 638 7.45 -3.24 -26.44
C LEU A 638 8.33 -3.70 -27.61
N SER A 639 8.87 -4.92 -27.53
CA SER A 639 9.43 -5.66 -28.67
C SER A 639 8.55 -6.86 -29.01
N LYS A 640 8.51 -7.26 -30.28
CA LYS A 640 7.79 -8.48 -30.75
C LYS A 640 8.69 -9.47 -31.50
N SER A 641 9.95 -9.10 -31.77
CA SER A 641 10.82 -9.86 -32.66
C SER A 641 12.02 -10.42 -31.90
N ALA A 642 12.34 -11.69 -32.16
CA ALA A 642 13.55 -12.31 -31.63
C ALA A 642 14.79 -11.54 -32.13
N GLY A 643 15.74 -11.29 -31.23
CA GLY A 643 16.99 -10.58 -31.51
C GLY A 643 16.94 -9.08 -31.25
N ASP A 644 15.76 -8.50 -30.99
CA ASP A 644 15.63 -7.11 -30.56
C ASP A 644 16.36 -6.87 -29.23
N LYS A 645 17.03 -5.72 -29.10
CA LYS A 645 17.92 -5.40 -27.98
C LYS A 645 17.59 -4.07 -27.31
N ALA A 646 17.66 -4.05 -25.98
CA ALA A 646 17.70 -2.84 -25.17
C ALA A 646 18.99 -2.83 -24.35
N THR A 647 19.67 -1.69 -24.27
CA THR A 647 21.00 -1.57 -23.69
C THR A 647 21.12 -0.30 -22.89
N TYR A 648 21.80 -0.36 -21.75
CA TYR A 648 21.96 0.80 -20.88
C TYR A 648 23.32 0.78 -20.19
N GLU A 649 24.01 1.92 -20.18
CA GLU A 649 25.26 2.12 -19.46
C GLU A 649 24.99 2.87 -18.16
N PHE A 650 25.45 2.33 -17.04
CA PHE A 650 25.23 2.90 -15.72
C PHE A 650 26.52 2.95 -14.91
N GLU A 651 26.62 3.88 -13.98
CA GLU A 651 27.69 3.92 -12.99
C GLU A 651 27.13 3.55 -11.61
N GLY A 652 27.67 2.52 -10.98
CA GLY A 652 27.15 2.04 -9.72
C GLY A 652 27.72 0.71 -9.25
N THR A 653 26.96 0.03 -8.39
CA THR A 653 27.29 -1.25 -7.76
C THR A 653 26.24 -2.33 -8.04
N GLY A 654 25.20 -2.01 -8.81
CA GLY A 654 24.17 -2.97 -9.18
C GLY A 654 23.06 -2.36 -10.03
N ILE A 655 22.24 -3.23 -10.61
CA ILE A 655 21.11 -2.85 -11.45
C ILE A 655 19.96 -3.89 -11.35
N ASP A 656 18.72 -3.41 -11.36
CA ASP A 656 17.50 -4.22 -11.54
C ASP A 656 16.83 -3.85 -12.86
N ALA A 657 16.12 -4.80 -13.48
CA ALA A 657 15.30 -4.55 -14.68
C ALA A 657 13.84 -4.96 -14.45
N PHE A 658 12.91 -4.09 -14.86
CA PHE A 658 11.46 -4.25 -14.70
C PHE A 658 10.78 -4.61 -16.01
N PHE A 659 9.77 -5.48 -15.95
CA PHE A 659 9.00 -5.92 -17.10
C PHE A 659 7.52 -6.12 -16.73
N GLU A 660 6.63 -6.07 -17.73
CA GLU A 660 5.32 -6.72 -17.61
C GLU A 660 5.45 -8.23 -17.85
N LYS A 661 4.58 -8.99 -17.21
CA LYS A 661 4.43 -10.43 -17.43
C LYS A 661 2.98 -10.77 -17.71
N ASN A 662 2.69 -11.48 -18.80
CA ASN A 662 1.34 -11.88 -19.19
C ASN A 662 1.31 -12.99 -20.23
N THR A 663 0.13 -13.31 -20.75
CA THR A 663 -0.05 -14.43 -21.68
C THR A 663 0.52 -14.16 -23.08
N THR A 664 0.80 -12.91 -23.44
CA THR A 664 1.39 -12.53 -24.74
C THR A 664 2.91 -12.51 -24.70
N THR A 665 3.50 -12.28 -23.52
CA THR A 665 4.96 -12.16 -23.37
C THR A 665 5.75 -13.47 -23.49
N GLY A 666 7.00 -13.37 -23.94
CA GLY A 666 7.92 -14.49 -24.15
C GLY A 666 9.21 -14.39 -23.33
N LYS A 667 10.26 -15.09 -23.78
CA LYS A 667 11.54 -15.13 -23.05
C LYS A 667 12.49 -13.99 -23.42
N VAL A 668 13.23 -13.54 -22.44
CA VAL A 668 14.29 -12.55 -22.58
C VAL A 668 15.60 -13.09 -22.02
N SER A 669 16.73 -12.67 -22.58
CA SER A 669 18.04 -12.84 -21.95
C SER A 669 18.55 -11.50 -21.42
N VAL A 670 19.10 -11.51 -20.20
CA VAL A 670 19.68 -10.32 -19.57
C VAL A 670 21.12 -10.62 -19.16
N SER A 671 22.05 -9.74 -19.49
CA SER A 671 23.47 -9.84 -19.13
C SER A 671 24.03 -8.50 -18.70
N VAL A 672 25.03 -8.52 -17.81
CA VAL A 672 25.78 -7.34 -17.37
C VAL A 672 27.25 -7.55 -17.69
N ASP A 673 27.89 -6.54 -18.29
CA ASP A 673 29.30 -6.50 -18.69
C ASP A 673 29.74 -7.67 -19.58
N GLY A 674 28.84 -8.16 -20.44
CA GLY A 674 29.10 -9.32 -21.30
C GLY A 674 29.26 -10.64 -20.53
N GLY A 675 28.89 -10.68 -19.24
CA GLY A 675 28.86 -11.89 -18.43
C GLY A 675 27.78 -12.89 -18.86
N PRO A 676 27.67 -14.04 -18.15
CA PRO A 676 26.69 -15.07 -18.47
C PRO A 676 25.26 -14.52 -18.50
N ALA A 677 24.54 -14.79 -19.59
CA ALA A 677 23.16 -14.36 -19.74
C ALA A 677 22.22 -15.16 -18.85
N THR A 678 21.33 -14.45 -18.15
CA THR A 678 20.20 -15.04 -17.41
C THR A 678 18.99 -15.05 -18.33
N VAL A 679 18.46 -16.24 -18.61
CA VAL A 679 17.22 -16.40 -19.39
C VAL A 679 16.04 -16.33 -18.44
N ILE A 680 15.10 -15.43 -18.74
CA ILE A 680 13.92 -15.17 -17.93
C ILE A 680 12.69 -15.38 -18.81
N ASP A 681 11.72 -16.14 -18.29
CA ASP A 681 10.42 -16.33 -18.94
C ASP A 681 9.44 -15.29 -18.41
N LEU A 682 9.01 -14.37 -19.28
CA LEU A 682 8.07 -13.32 -18.92
C LEU A 682 6.62 -13.80 -19.05
N TYR A 683 6.37 -14.99 -19.62
CA TYR A 683 5.01 -15.53 -19.69
C TYR A 683 4.37 -15.67 -18.31
N GLU A 684 3.12 -15.25 -18.23
CA GLU A 684 2.27 -15.47 -17.05
C GLU A 684 0.80 -15.63 -17.45
N ALA A 685 0.05 -16.47 -16.75
CA ALA A 685 -1.38 -16.65 -17.03
C ALA A 685 -2.26 -15.42 -16.65
N VAL A 686 -1.73 -14.53 -15.81
CA VAL A 686 -2.36 -13.31 -15.29
C VAL A 686 -1.40 -12.14 -15.54
N GLN A 687 -1.95 -10.98 -15.90
CA GLN A 687 -1.18 -9.75 -16.12
C GLN A 687 -0.50 -9.28 -14.82
N TYR A 688 0.79 -9.00 -14.89
CA TYR A 688 1.54 -8.18 -13.95
C TYR A 688 2.10 -6.98 -14.68
N ASP A 689 1.72 -5.78 -14.25
CA ASP A 689 2.10 -4.55 -14.94
C ASP A 689 3.50 -4.02 -14.57
N ARG A 690 4.07 -4.49 -13.45
CA ARG A 690 5.46 -4.20 -13.07
C ARG A 690 6.07 -5.31 -12.24
N PHE A 691 7.12 -5.95 -12.75
CA PHE A 691 7.81 -7.05 -12.10
C PHE A 691 9.33 -6.91 -12.24
N THR A 692 10.08 -6.96 -11.12
CA THR A 692 11.55 -7.06 -11.17
C THR A 692 11.95 -8.46 -11.63
N ALA A 693 12.15 -8.60 -12.94
CA ALA A 693 12.47 -9.89 -13.54
C ALA A 693 13.97 -10.23 -13.44
N TYR A 694 14.82 -9.22 -13.31
CA TYR A 694 16.27 -9.37 -13.16
C TYR A 694 16.83 -8.46 -12.08
N ARG A 695 17.81 -8.96 -11.32
CA ARG A 695 18.56 -8.22 -10.32
C ARG A 695 20.03 -8.65 -10.33
N LYS A 696 20.93 -7.67 -10.37
CA LYS A 696 22.38 -7.84 -10.20
C LYS A 696 22.90 -6.88 -9.14
N THR A 697 23.50 -7.42 -8.09
CA THR A 697 24.13 -6.68 -6.98
C THR A 697 25.62 -7.03 -6.87
N GLY A 698 26.36 -6.29 -6.05
CA GLY A 698 27.75 -6.59 -5.72
C GLY A 698 28.73 -6.35 -6.87
N LEU A 699 28.38 -5.48 -7.83
CA LEU A 699 29.30 -5.03 -8.86
C LEU A 699 30.35 -4.10 -8.24
N ARG A 700 31.55 -4.08 -8.81
CA ARG A 700 32.61 -3.16 -8.37
C ARG A 700 32.16 -1.73 -8.68
N PRO A 701 32.31 -0.76 -7.76
CA PRO A 701 32.00 0.64 -8.06
C PRO A 701 32.62 1.10 -9.39
N GLY A 702 31.79 1.54 -10.33
CA GLY A 702 32.24 2.02 -11.62
C GLY A 702 31.19 1.86 -12.71
N LYS A 703 31.63 2.03 -13.97
CA LYS A 703 30.77 1.93 -15.14
C LYS A 703 30.51 0.48 -15.54
N HIS A 704 29.27 0.21 -15.90
CA HIS A 704 28.75 -1.09 -16.29
C HIS A 704 27.80 -0.95 -17.47
N ARG A 705 27.56 -2.06 -18.16
CA ARG A 705 26.59 -2.13 -19.26
C ARG A 705 25.65 -3.32 -19.08
N ILE A 706 24.35 -3.05 -19.04
CA ILE A 706 23.31 -4.09 -19.12
C ILE A 706 22.84 -4.25 -20.56
N GLU A 707 22.57 -5.48 -20.97
CA GLU A 707 21.96 -5.83 -22.26
C GLU A 707 20.79 -6.79 -22.05
N ILE A 708 19.65 -6.44 -22.64
CA ILE A 708 18.40 -7.19 -22.68
C ILE A 708 18.17 -7.61 -24.14
N VAL A 709 17.91 -8.90 -24.39
CA VAL A 709 17.63 -9.42 -25.75
C VAL A 709 16.35 -10.24 -25.74
N ASN A 710 15.39 -9.90 -26.60
CA ASN A 710 14.21 -10.74 -26.85
C ASN A 710 14.63 -12.04 -27.53
N LEU A 711 14.26 -13.19 -26.96
CA LEU A 711 14.69 -14.50 -27.48
C LEU A 711 13.66 -15.15 -28.40
N GLU A 712 12.45 -14.61 -28.47
CA GLU A 712 11.32 -15.25 -29.15
C GLU A 712 10.55 -14.24 -30.02
N ASN A 713 9.83 -14.70 -31.03
CA ASN A 713 8.88 -13.86 -31.78
C ASN A 713 7.58 -13.69 -30.97
N ARG A 714 7.72 -13.18 -29.75
CA ARG A 714 6.67 -12.91 -28.76
C ARG A 714 6.94 -11.56 -28.12
N GLU A 715 5.94 -11.05 -27.41
CA GLU A 715 6.05 -9.74 -26.78
C GLU A 715 7.11 -9.73 -25.66
N VAL A 716 7.88 -8.65 -25.57
CA VAL A 716 8.65 -8.28 -24.39
C VAL A 716 8.26 -6.86 -24.04
N ARG A 717 7.79 -6.65 -22.82
CA ARG A 717 7.27 -5.37 -22.34
C ARG A 717 8.18 -4.89 -21.22
N PHE A 718 9.12 -4.02 -21.57
CA PHE A 718 10.18 -3.54 -20.68
C PHE A 718 9.79 -2.20 -20.06
N ASP A 719 9.85 -2.10 -18.74
CA ASP A 719 9.34 -0.96 -17.97
C ASP A 719 10.46 -0.02 -17.51
N GLY A 720 11.63 -0.54 -17.13
CA GLY A 720 12.77 0.32 -16.78
C GLY A 720 13.85 -0.35 -15.96
N PHE A 721 14.74 0.45 -15.38
CA PHE A 721 15.83 0.00 -14.52
C PHE A 721 15.80 0.65 -13.14
N ARG A 722 16.44 -0.01 -12.16
CA ARG A 722 16.90 0.64 -10.91
C ARG A 722 18.39 0.50 -10.81
N VAL A 723 19.11 1.60 -10.76
CA VAL A 723 20.57 1.61 -10.58
C VAL A 723 20.90 1.78 -9.10
N ARG A 724 21.86 1.00 -8.61
CA ARG A 724 22.43 1.17 -7.27
C ARG A 724 23.73 1.95 -7.38
N LEU A 725 23.82 3.11 -6.74
CA LEU A 725 25.05 3.89 -6.70
C LEU A 725 26.06 3.29 -5.72
N ALA A 726 27.33 3.65 -5.86
CA ALA A 726 28.34 3.39 -4.84
C ALA A 726 28.17 4.35 -3.64
N PRO A 727 28.59 3.97 -2.42
CA PRO A 727 28.54 4.88 -1.27
C PRO A 727 29.25 6.22 -1.56
N GLY A 728 28.52 7.33 -1.40
CA GLY A 728 29.02 8.69 -1.64
C GLY A 728 29.05 9.12 -3.12
N GLN A 729 28.61 8.27 -4.04
CA GLN A 729 28.44 8.65 -5.44
C GLN A 729 27.19 9.52 -5.59
N GLN A 730 27.35 10.72 -6.14
CA GLN A 730 26.23 11.61 -6.44
C GLN A 730 25.51 11.18 -7.72
N HIS A 731 24.19 11.29 -7.73
CA HIS A 731 23.38 11.22 -8.95
C HIS A 731 23.02 12.63 -9.38
N PHE A 732 23.28 12.95 -10.64
CA PHE A 732 22.93 14.22 -11.25
C PHE A 732 21.73 13.99 -12.15
N ASP A 733 20.68 14.78 -11.93
CA ASP A 733 19.42 14.66 -12.65
C ASP A 733 19.18 15.93 -13.46
N ALA A 734 19.31 15.81 -14.77
CA ALA A 734 19.03 16.90 -15.70
C ALA A 734 17.53 17.05 -16.00
N THR A 735 16.64 16.24 -15.42
CA THR A 735 15.21 16.42 -15.62
C THR A 735 14.71 17.75 -15.03
N LEU A 736 13.57 18.21 -15.53
CA LEU A 736 12.80 19.25 -14.88
C LEU A 736 11.95 18.56 -13.81
N LYS A 737 11.86 19.19 -12.64
CA LYS A 737 10.91 18.85 -11.59
C LYS A 737 9.49 19.22 -11.99
N ASP A 738 9.35 20.31 -12.73
CA ASP A 738 8.07 20.85 -13.18
C ASP A 738 8.25 21.66 -14.46
N LEU A 739 7.22 21.68 -15.31
CA LEU A 739 7.09 22.59 -16.43
C LEU A 739 5.64 23.06 -16.43
N LYS A 740 5.41 24.35 -16.17
CA LYS A 740 4.05 24.91 -16.29
C LYS A 740 3.90 25.61 -17.62
N LEU A 741 2.81 25.32 -18.31
CA LEU A 741 2.46 25.97 -19.57
C LEU A 741 1.16 26.77 -19.42
N THR A 742 1.11 27.97 -19.99
CA THR A 742 -0.11 28.78 -20.14
C THR A 742 -0.37 29.06 -21.62
N GLY A 743 -1.64 29.23 -21.99
CA GLY A 743 -2.00 29.46 -23.40
C GLY A 743 -2.13 28.19 -24.25
N VAL A 744 -2.08 27.02 -23.63
CA VAL A 744 -2.42 25.72 -24.23
C VAL A 744 -3.71 25.18 -23.62
N SER A 745 -4.39 24.29 -24.36
CA SER A 745 -5.68 23.70 -23.96
C SER A 745 -5.56 22.93 -22.66
N GLU A 746 -4.63 21.99 -22.58
CA GLU A 746 -4.33 21.19 -21.40
C GLU A 746 -2.85 20.79 -21.40
N PHE A 747 -2.26 20.64 -20.21
CA PHE A 747 -0.88 20.18 -20.07
C PHE A 747 -0.62 19.56 -18.71
N THR A 748 -0.10 18.33 -18.73
CA THR A 748 0.48 17.66 -17.57
C THR A 748 1.92 17.33 -17.90
N PHE A 749 2.83 17.74 -17.01
CA PHE A 749 4.25 17.55 -17.23
C PHE A 749 4.75 16.22 -16.66
N GLU A 750 5.58 15.55 -17.45
CA GLU A 750 6.25 14.29 -17.13
C GLU A 750 7.76 14.46 -17.29
N GLY A 751 8.50 14.63 -16.19
CA GLY A 751 9.95 14.94 -16.21
C GLY A 751 10.83 13.94 -16.98
N HIS A 752 10.38 12.70 -17.12
CA HIS A 752 11.07 11.66 -17.89
C HIS A 752 10.88 11.82 -19.41
N ARG A 753 9.83 12.50 -19.86
CA ARG A 753 9.48 12.64 -21.28
C ARG A 753 10.17 13.84 -21.94
N GLY A 754 10.84 13.60 -23.07
CA GLY A 754 11.60 14.61 -23.82
C GLY A 754 10.82 15.32 -24.93
N ASP A 755 9.59 14.92 -25.27
CA ASP A 755 8.86 15.47 -26.42
C ASP A 755 7.37 15.69 -26.10
N TYR A 756 6.78 16.80 -26.51
CA TYR A 756 5.36 17.09 -26.29
C TYR A 756 4.74 17.72 -27.53
N ALA A 757 3.51 17.34 -27.87
CA ALA A 757 2.72 17.99 -28.90
C ALA A 757 1.41 18.50 -28.30
N LEU A 758 1.15 19.80 -28.38
CA LEU A 758 0.11 20.48 -27.60
C LEU A 758 -0.72 21.41 -28.47
N LEU A 759 -2.04 21.43 -28.27
CA LEU A 759 -2.91 22.41 -28.91
C LEU A 759 -2.86 23.75 -28.17
N VAL A 760 -2.61 24.82 -28.92
CA VAL A 760 -2.63 26.20 -28.45
C VAL A 760 -4.08 26.70 -28.34
N ASN A 761 -4.40 27.40 -27.25
CA ASN A 761 -5.72 27.97 -27.02
C ASN A 761 -6.13 28.95 -28.12
N GLN A 762 -7.41 28.95 -28.46
CA GLN A 762 -7.97 29.90 -29.41
C GLN A 762 -7.71 31.34 -28.96
N GLY A 763 -7.18 32.17 -29.85
CA GLY A 763 -6.83 33.56 -29.57
C GLY A 763 -5.49 33.80 -28.89
N ALA A 764 -4.77 32.77 -28.43
CA ALA A 764 -3.44 32.95 -27.83
C ALA A 764 -2.38 33.31 -28.89
N SER A 765 -1.62 34.39 -28.66
CA SER A 765 -0.47 34.79 -29.49
C SER A 765 0.87 34.34 -28.90
N THR A 766 0.88 33.97 -27.63
CA THR A 766 2.04 33.48 -26.88
C THR A 766 1.67 32.26 -26.04
N VAL A 767 2.66 31.45 -25.69
CA VAL A 767 2.58 30.38 -24.69
C VAL A 767 3.62 30.70 -23.61
N GLY A 768 3.22 30.75 -22.35
CA GLY A 768 4.15 30.96 -21.24
C GLY A 768 4.73 29.63 -20.77
N LEU A 769 6.05 29.53 -20.64
CA LEU A 769 6.76 28.35 -20.14
C LEU A 769 7.45 28.67 -18.82
N THR A 770 7.20 27.85 -17.79
CA THR A 770 7.86 27.97 -16.48
C THR A 770 8.57 26.66 -16.13
N PRO A 771 9.77 26.42 -16.68
CA PRO A 771 10.57 25.24 -16.36
C PRO A 771 11.22 25.35 -14.97
N THR A 772 11.18 24.28 -14.19
CA THR A 772 11.83 24.16 -12.88
C THR A 772 12.74 22.94 -12.87
N LEU A 773 14.04 23.12 -12.60
CA LEU A 773 15.01 22.01 -12.55
C LEU A 773 14.77 21.07 -11.37
N THR A 774 15.05 19.77 -11.57
CA THR A 774 15.22 18.81 -10.48
C THR A 774 16.52 19.08 -9.71
N ASP A 775 17.64 19.21 -10.42
CA ASP A 775 18.90 19.70 -9.86
C ASP A 775 18.94 21.23 -9.83
N ALA A 776 18.68 21.81 -8.66
CA ALA A 776 18.64 23.26 -8.47
C ALA A 776 19.98 23.98 -8.79
N GLY A 777 21.10 23.27 -8.86
CA GLY A 777 22.40 23.81 -9.27
C GLY A 777 22.66 23.82 -10.78
N GLY A 778 21.73 23.28 -11.58
CA GLY A 778 21.84 23.20 -13.04
C GLY A 778 21.52 24.50 -13.78
N THR A 779 21.40 24.41 -15.11
CA THR A 779 21.04 25.52 -16.02
C THR A 779 19.93 25.12 -16.99
N ILE A 780 19.12 26.09 -17.43
CA ILE A 780 18.07 25.93 -18.43
C ILE A 780 18.31 26.90 -19.59
N THR A 781 18.12 26.44 -20.82
CA THR A 781 17.92 27.32 -21.98
C THR A 781 16.62 27.00 -22.68
N VAL A 782 15.89 28.02 -23.13
CA VAL A 782 14.69 27.91 -23.98
C VAL A 782 15.01 28.55 -25.32
N ASN A 783 14.94 27.78 -26.40
CA ASN A 783 15.43 28.14 -27.74
C ASN A 783 16.86 28.73 -27.70
N GLY A 784 17.73 28.14 -26.87
CA GLY A 784 19.11 28.59 -26.67
C GLY A 784 19.29 29.82 -25.78
N SER A 785 18.22 30.50 -25.35
CA SER A 785 18.28 31.64 -24.43
C SER A 785 18.23 31.16 -22.98
N ALA A 786 19.12 31.66 -22.12
CA ALA A 786 19.17 31.25 -20.71
C ALA A 786 17.93 31.69 -19.93
N VAL A 787 17.38 30.79 -19.11
CA VAL A 787 16.21 31.02 -18.26
C VAL A 787 16.52 30.55 -16.84
N ALA A 788 16.10 31.32 -15.83
CA ALA A 788 16.25 30.90 -14.44
C ALA A 788 15.20 29.82 -14.09
N SER A 789 15.59 28.83 -13.28
CA SER A 789 14.65 27.83 -12.76
C SER A 789 13.46 28.49 -12.06
N GLY A 790 12.24 28.10 -12.44
CA GLY A 790 10.99 28.66 -11.93
C GLY A 790 10.58 30.02 -12.52
N ALA A 791 11.37 30.58 -13.44
CA ALA A 791 11.01 31.81 -14.15
C ALA A 791 10.16 31.51 -15.39
N THR A 792 9.18 32.37 -15.66
CA THR A 792 8.32 32.28 -16.85
C THR A 792 8.97 32.99 -18.05
N VAL A 793 8.98 32.33 -19.20
CA VAL A 793 9.34 32.90 -20.51
C VAL A 793 8.16 32.74 -21.47
N ASP A 794 7.81 33.80 -22.20
CA ASP A 794 6.76 33.73 -23.22
C ASP A 794 7.37 33.44 -24.59
N VAL A 795 6.87 32.41 -25.29
CA VAL A 795 7.20 32.13 -26.69
C VAL A 795 6.08 32.59 -27.60
N ASN A 796 6.43 33.29 -28.69
CA ASN A 796 5.46 33.67 -29.71
C ASN A 796 5.01 32.45 -30.50
N VAL A 797 3.70 32.33 -30.76
CA VAL A 797 3.13 31.21 -31.53
C VAL A 797 2.41 31.70 -32.78
N ALA A 798 3.00 31.39 -33.94
CA ALA A 798 2.39 31.63 -35.25
C ALA A 798 1.32 30.58 -35.56
N ASN A 799 0.42 30.87 -36.49
CA ASN A 799 -0.51 29.86 -36.99
C ASN A 799 0.28 28.73 -37.69
N GLY A 800 0.06 27.48 -37.27
CA GLY A 800 0.87 26.34 -37.69
C GLY A 800 1.50 25.58 -36.52
N LYS A 801 2.50 24.75 -36.84
CA LYS A 801 3.30 23.96 -35.89
C LYS A 801 4.55 24.75 -35.49
N ASN A 802 4.69 25.11 -34.22
CA ASN A 802 5.82 25.87 -33.68
C ASN A 802 6.65 24.98 -32.78
N LYS A 803 7.98 24.92 -32.98
CA LYS A 803 8.88 24.11 -32.15
C LYS A 803 9.58 24.95 -31.10
N VAL A 804 9.64 24.43 -29.87
CA VAL A 804 10.38 25.03 -28.75
C VAL A 804 11.32 23.96 -28.18
N GLU A 805 12.61 24.27 -28.12
CA GLU A 805 13.60 23.44 -27.43
C GLU A 805 13.84 23.98 -26.02
N ILE A 806 13.67 23.16 -25.00
CA ILE A 806 14.14 23.44 -23.64
C ILE A 806 15.31 22.51 -23.36
N ARG A 807 16.51 23.05 -23.20
CA ARG A 807 17.69 22.27 -22.82
C ARG A 807 18.02 22.53 -21.36
N THR A 808 18.35 21.45 -20.67
CA THR A 808 18.72 21.44 -19.26
C THR A 808 20.10 20.81 -19.12
N LEU A 809 20.88 21.31 -18.16
CA LEU A 809 22.19 20.76 -17.81
C LEU A 809 22.25 20.70 -16.29
N ALA A 810 22.52 19.54 -15.71
CA ALA A 810 22.66 19.35 -14.28
C ALA A 810 23.93 20.05 -13.75
N SER A 811 24.07 20.10 -12.42
CA SER A 811 25.17 20.79 -11.74
C SER A 811 26.56 20.19 -11.98
N ASP A 812 26.63 18.98 -12.53
CA ASP A 812 27.90 18.36 -12.98
C ASP A 812 28.45 18.95 -14.29
N GLY A 813 27.66 19.78 -14.98
CA GLY A 813 28.02 20.40 -16.25
C GLY A 813 28.14 19.43 -17.42
N ARG A 814 27.62 18.19 -17.28
CA ARG A 814 27.71 17.13 -18.31
C ARG A 814 26.39 16.43 -18.56
N THR A 815 25.64 16.12 -17.50
CA THR A 815 24.35 15.44 -17.62
C THR A 815 23.34 16.43 -18.15
N ALA A 816 22.74 16.15 -19.30
CA ALA A 816 21.86 17.07 -20.00
C ALA A 816 20.59 16.38 -20.46
N LYS A 817 19.50 17.14 -20.53
CA LYS A 817 18.23 16.67 -21.11
C LYS A 817 17.61 17.74 -22.01
N VAL A 818 16.91 17.29 -23.04
CA VAL A 818 16.23 18.15 -24.00
C VAL A 818 14.75 17.84 -23.98
N TYR A 819 13.93 18.88 -23.91
CA TYR A 819 12.48 18.82 -24.09
C TYR A 819 12.11 19.55 -25.37
N GLU A 820 11.50 18.87 -26.32
CA GLU A 820 10.97 19.44 -27.56
C GLU A 820 9.45 19.61 -27.46
N LEU A 821 8.96 20.85 -27.47
CA LEU A 821 7.52 21.14 -27.53
C LEU A 821 7.13 21.51 -28.95
N THR A 822 6.15 20.81 -29.51
CA THR A 822 5.45 21.15 -30.75
C THR A 822 4.10 21.78 -30.40
N LEU A 823 4.04 23.11 -30.48
CA LEU A 823 2.84 23.90 -30.21
C LEU A 823 2.04 24.09 -31.50
N VAL A 824 0.85 23.48 -31.54
CA VAL A 824 -0.01 23.42 -32.72
C VAL A 824 -1.13 24.45 -32.59
N LYS A 825 -1.11 25.45 -33.47
CA LYS A 825 -2.11 26.52 -33.55
C LYS A 825 -2.86 26.47 -34.88
N GLY A 826 -4.19 26.59 -34.81
CA GLY A 826 -5.06 26.59 -35.99
C GLY A 826 -5.81 25.28 -36.22
N ALA A 827 -5.65 24.28 -35.34
CA ALA A 827 -6.53 23.12 -35.27
C ALA A 827 -7.88 23.55 -34.67
N VAL A 828 -8.88 23.76 -35.53
CA VAL A 828 -10.24 24.14 -35.14
C VAL A 828 -11.21 23.13 -35.75
N ASN A 829 -12.05 22.50 -34.92
CA ASN A 829 -12.98 21.49 -35.39
C ASN A 829 -14.22 22.09 -36.09
N THR A 830 -14.03 22.69 -37.27
CA THR A 830 -15.11 23.13 -38.16
C THR A 830 -15.16 22.28 -39.43
N ALA A 831 -16.27 22.34 -40.17
CA ALA A 831 -16.43 21.58 -41.42
C ALA A 831 -15.41 21.98 -42.50
N GLU A 832 -14.92 23.22 -42.46
CA GLU A 832 -13.94 23.76 -43.40
C GLU A 832 -12.49 23.41 -43.01
N ALA A 833 -12.20 23.35 -41.70
CA ALA A 833 -10.85 23.19 -41.19
C ALA A 833 -10.48 21.73 -40.88
N ASN A 834 -11.38 20.95 -40.26
CA ASN A 834 -11.15 19.53 -40.01
C ASN A 834 -11.41 18.71 -41.29
N ILE A 835 -10.34 18.25 -41.93
CA ILE A 835 -10.39 17.53 -43.21
C ILE A 835 -11.16 16.21 -43.09
N ALA A 836 -11.15 15.58 -41.91
CA ALA A 836 -11.87 14.33 -41.65
C ALA A 836 -13.38 14.49 -41.86
N ARG A 837 -13.94 15.68 -41.58
CA ARG A 837 -15.38 15.99 -41.78
C ARG A 837 -15.79 16.08 -43.25
N SER A 838 -14.84 16.25 -44.15
CA SER A 838 -15.09 16.26 -45.60
C SER A 838 -15.12 14.86 -46.22
N HIS A 839 -15.12 13.81 -45.39
CA HIS A 839 -15.14 12.43 -45.85
C HIS A 839 -16.37 12.12 -46.73
N SER A 840 -16.21 11.16 -47.62
CA SER A 840 -17.27 10.57 -48.43
C SER A 840 -17.79 9.25 -47.85
N ALA A 841 -16.95 8.55 -47.09
CA ALA A 841 -17.32 7.39 -46.27
C ALA A 841 -16.34 7.26 -45.10
N VAL A 842 -16.81 6.68 -44.00
CA VAL A 842 -16.02 6.34 -42.80
C VAL A 842 -16.45 4.95 -42.33
N SER A 843 -15.49 4.12 -41.93
CA SER A 843 -15.75 2.78 -41.39
C SER A 843 -14.76 2.41 -40.30
N ALA A 844 -15.13 1.48 -39.43
CA ALA A 844 -14.24 0.92 -38.42
C ALA A 844 -14.47 -0.60 -38.28
N SER A 845 -13.39 -1.39 -38.19
CA SER A 845 -13.48 -2.86 -38.14
C SER A 845 -14.05 -3.40 -36.81
N ALA A 846 -13.99 -2.61 -35.74
CA ALA A 846 -14.45 -2.97 -34.40
C ALA A 846 -15.73 -2.21 -33.96
N ALA A 847 -16.55 -1.75 -34.91
CA ALA A 847 -17.80 -1.04 -34.60
C ALA A 847 -18.82 -1.94 -33.86
N ARG A 848 -19.57 -1.38 -32.90
CA ARG A 848 -20.58 -2.10 -32.11
C ARG A 848 -21.71 -2.69 -32.97
N ASP A 849 -22.12 -3.92 -32.65
CA ASP A 849 -23.29 -4.55 -33.26
C ASP A 849 -24.59 -4.04 -32.60
N GLY A 850 -25.67 -3.89 -33.38
CA GLY A 850 -27.03 -3.66 -32.84
C GLY A 850 -27.46 -2.21 -32.63
N ASP A 851 -26.55 -1.24 -32.55
CA ASP A 851 -26.89 0.20 -32.45
C ASP A 851 -27.12 0.87 -33.83
N GLY A 852 -26.85 0.16 -34.92
CA GLY A 852 -26.99 0.71 -36.28
C GLY A 852 -26.09 1.92 -36.57
N GLY A 853 -25.12 2.20 -35.70
CA GLY A 853 -24.24 3.36 -35.77
C GLY A 853 -24.86 4.68 -35.30
N VAL A 854 -26.01 4.64 -34.63
CA VAL A 854 -26.76 5.85 -34.25
C VAL A 854 -26.09 6.59 -33.10
N GLN A 855 -25.66 5.89 -32.05
CA GLN A 855 -25.07 6.48 -30.85
C GLN A 855 -23.54 6.30 -30.81
N TYR A 856 -23.03 5.18 -31.31
CA TYR A 856 -21.62 4.79 -31.18
C TYR A 856 -20.91 4.48 -32.51
N GLY A 857 -21.53 4.84 -33.64
CA GLY A 857 -21.06 4.48 -34.98
C GLY A 857 -19.80 5.20 -35.44
N PRO A 858 -19.11 4.70 -36.47
CA PRO A 858 -17.92 5.36 -37.03
C PRO A 858 -18.16 6.82 -37.47
N GLN A 859 -19.39 7.16 -37.85
CA GLN A 859 -19.77 8.52 -38.24
C GLN A 859 -19.64 9.51 -37.08
N LYS A 860 -19.75 9.04 -35.84
CA LYS A 860 -19.71 9.86 -34.63
C LYS A 860 -18.34 10.37 -34.25
N MET A 861 -17.28 9.90 -34.90
CA MET A 861 -15.93 10.41 -34.70
C MET A 861 -15.54 11.52 -35.69
N VAL A 862 -16.43 11.88 -36.61
CA VAL A 862 -16.15 12.87 -37.68
C VAL A 862 -17.36 13.76 -37.97
N ASP A 863 -18.31 13.85 -37.03
CA ASP A 863 -19.51 14.69 -37.20
C ASP A 863 -19.32 16.11 -36.66
N GLY A 864 -18.28 16.34 -35.85
CA GLY A 864 -17.97 17.62 -35.23
C GLY A 864 -18.69 17.85 -33.91
N GLU A 865 -19.30 16.82 -33.32
CA GLU A 865 -20.01 16.91 -32.04
C GLU A 865 -19.25 16.17 -30.92
N TYR A 866 -18.55 16.93 -30.05
CA TYR A 866 -17.89 16.39 -28.85
C TYR A 866 -18.82 15.76 -27.79
N GLY A 867 -20.13 15.71 -28.06
CA GLY A 867 -21.14 15.00 -27.26
C GLY A 867 -21.43 13.58 -27.75
N THR A 868 -20.92 13.20 -28.92
CA THR A 868 -21.04 11.85 -29.49
C THR A 868 -19.67 11.22 -29.66
N MET A 869 -19.62 9.90 -29.87
CA MET A 869 -18.35 9.19 -30.04
C MET A 869 -18.52 7.94 -30.87
N PHE A 870 -17.44 7.53 -31.54
CA PHE A 870 -17.25 6.12 -31.88
C PHE A 870 -16.82 5.36 -30.63
N ALA A 871 -17.48 4.25 -30.33
CA ALA A 871 -17.04 3.31 -29.30
C ALA A 871 -16.91 1.91 -29.91
N ALA A 872 -15.77 1.27 -29.71
CA ALA A 872 -15.54 -0.07 -30.22
C ALA A 872 -16.32 -1.14 -29.42
N LYS A 873 -16.39 -2.35 -29.97
CA LYS A 873 -17.03 -3.51 -29.31
C LYS A 873 -16.42 -3.75 -27.93
N GLN A 874 -17.26 -4.12 -26.95
CA GLN A 874 -16.79 -4.50 -25.63
C GLN A 874 -16.19 -5.92 -25.65
N GLY A 875 -15.15 -6.14 -24.87
CA GLY A 875 -14.56 -7.46 -24.64
C GLY A 875 -13.53 -7.86 -25.69
N TYR A 876 -12.43 -7.11 -25.75
CA TYR A 876 -11.24 -7.47 -26.54
C TYR A 876 -10.60 -8.74 -25.98
N THR A 877 -11.04 -9.86 -26.54
CA THR A 877 -10.59 -11.22 -26.26
C THR A 877 -9.86 -11.74 -27.51
N ASP A 878 -9.38 -12.99 -27.47
CA ASP A 878 -8.85 -13.70 -28.66
C ASP A 878 -9.80 -13.65 -29.88
N ALA A 879 -11.09 -13.36 -29.67
CA ALA A 879 -12.09 -13.23 -30.73
C ALA A 879 -12.03 -11.91 -31.52
N ASN A 880 -11.46 -10.83 -30.98
CA ASN A 880 -11.30 -9.53 -31.66
C ASN A 880 -9.97 -8.86 -31.24
N PRO A 881 -8.81 -9.45 -31.60
CA PRO A 881 -7.51 -8.90 -31.25
C PRO A 881 -7.15 -7.70 -32.13
N PHE A 882 -6.34 -6.79 -31.58
CA PHE A 882 -5.65 -5.78 -32.38
C PHE A 882 -4.76 -6.45 -33.46
N PRO A 883 -4.53 -5.79 -34.62
CA PRO A 883 -4.93 -4.42 -34.92
C PRO A 883 -6.37 -4.26 -35.41
N HIS A 884 -7.00 -3.14 -35.05
CA HIS A 884 -8.27 -2.67 -35.64
C HIS A 884 -8.02 -1.60 -36.71
N GLU A 885 -9.01 -1.30 -37.54
CA GLU A 885 -8.87 -0.31 -38.61
C GLU A 885 -9.96 0.76 -38.50
N ILE A 886 -9.58 2.03 -38.64
CA ILE A 886 -10.48 3.14 -38.99
C ILE A 886 -10.10 3.59 -40.39
N VAL A 887 -11.07 3.66 -41.31
CA VAL A 887 -10.84 4.03 -42.71
C VAL A 887 -11.70 5.22 -43.11
N LEU A 888 -11.07 6.26 -43.66
CA LEU A 888 -11.70 7.43 -44.25
C LEU A 888 -11.48 7.44 -45.76
N ASP A 889 -12.54 7.70 -46.51
CA ASP A 889 -12.52 7.84 -47.98
C ASP A 889 -12.88 9.27 -48.39
N TRP A 890 -12.21 9.84 -49.39
CA TRP A 890 -12.58 11.12 -50.01
C TRP A 890 -12.81 10.96 -51.52
N LYS A 891 -13.79 11.69 -52.06
CA LYS A 891 -14.01 11.79 -53.51
C LYS A 891 -12.86 12.52 -54.20
N GLU A 892 -12.41 13.61 -53.58
CA GLU A 892 -11.30 14.43 -54.06
C GLU A 892 -10.06 14.23 -53.18
N PRO A 893 -8.84 14.20 -53.77
CA PRO A 893 -7.60 14.05 -53.01
C PRO A 893 -7.43 15.15 -51.94
N LYS A 894 -6.88 14.77 -50.79
CA LYS A 894 -6.60 15.63 -49.65
C LYS A 894 -5.12 15.72 -49.35
N ALA A 895 -4.74 16.74 -48.59
CA ALA A 895 -3.42 16.93 -48.04
C ALA A 895 -3.54 17.24 -46.55
N PHE A 896 -2.73 16.62 -45.72
CA PHE A 896 -2.73 16.81 -44.26
C PHE A 896 -1.39 16.35 -43.68
N ASN A 897 -1.03 16.89 -42.52
CA ASN A 897 0.25 16.61 -41.86
C ASN A 897 0.14 16.68 -40.33
N THR A 898 -1.07 16.74 -39.79
CA THR A 898 -1.35 16.78 -38.35
C THR A 898 -2.59 15.94 -38.10
N LEU A 899 -2.52 15.07 -37.09
CA LEU A 899 -3.61 14.24 -36.63
C LEU A 899 -3.93 14.57 -35.18
N VAL A 900 -5.21 14.79 -34.88
CA VAL A 900 -5.70 15.01 -33.51
C VAL A 900 -6.78 13.99 -33.21
N VAL A 901 -6.74 13.44 -32.00
CA VAL A 901 -7.79 12.56 -31.47
C VAL A 901 -8.31 13.20 -30.20
N ALA A 902 -9.63 13.39 -30.12
CA ALA A 902 -10.30 13.90 -28.93
C ALA A 902 -11.02 12.76 -28.19
N THR A 903 -10.90 12.71 -26.88
CA THR A 903 -11.58 11.71 -26.02
C THR A 903 -11.81 12.25 -24.62
N ARG A 904 -12.96 11.94 -24.00
CA ARG A 904 -13.20 12.23 -22.57
C ARG A 904 -12.58 11.15 -21.71
N GLY A 905 -11.84 11.50 -20.66
CA GLY A 905 -11.12 10.53 -19.83
C GLY A 905 -10.27 9.59 -20.70
N GLY A 906 -9.16 10.10 -21.24
CA GLY A 906 -8.38 9.36 -22.22
C GLY A 906 -7.62 8.17 -21.65
N ILE A 907 -7.23 8.20 -20.37
CA ILE A 907 -6.55 7.06 -19.71
C ILE A 907 -7.46 5.80 -19.65
N PRO A 908 -8.78 5.89 -19.45
CA PRO A 908 -9.62 4.67 -19.48
C PRO A 908 -10.06 4.19 -20.86
N GLN A 909 -10.05 5.01 -21.92
CA GLN A 909 -10.64 4.63 -23.21
C GLN A 909 -9.97 5.18 -24.49
N GLY A 910 -8.93 6.01 -24.39
CA GLY A 910 -8.30 6.62 -25.56
C GLY A 910 -7.39 5.68 -26.34
N LEU A 911 -7.16 5.98 -27.62
CA LEU A 911 -6.17 5.27 -28.45
C LEU A 911 -4.75 5.45 -27.89
N THR A 912 -3.84 4.50 -28.06
CA THR A 912 -2.46 4.66 -27.55
C THR A 912 -1.37 4.43 -28.59
N ASP A 913 -1.65 3.64 -29.63
CA ASP A 913 -0.68 3.30 -30.68
C ASP A 913 -1.39 3.01 -32.02
N VAL A 914 -1.03 3.74 -33.07
CA VAL A 914 -1.60 3.53 -34.41
C VAL A 914 -0.53 3.55 -35.51
N ASP A 915 -0.69 2.73 -36.55
CA ASP A 915 -0.01 2.95 -37.83
C ASP A 915 -0.91 3.74 -38.77
N VAL A 916 -0.29 4.66 -39.52
CA VAL A 916 -0.97 5.53 -40.48
C VAL A 916 -0.62 5.07 -41.88
N GLU A 917 -1.62 4.68 -42.64
CA GLU A 917 -1.47 4.27 -44.03
C GLU A 917 -2.38 5.10 -44.95
N VAL A 918 -1.89 5.41 -46.14
CA VAL A 918 -2.60 6.23 -47.12
C VAL A 918 -2.71 5.53 -48.47
N SER A 919 -3.71 5.90 -49.25
CA SER A 919 -3.85 5.48 -50.64
C SER A 919 -4.14 6.67 -51.54
N ALA A 920 -3.31 6.86 -52.57
CA ALA A 920 -3.50 7.92 -53.58
C ALA A 920 -4.47 7.51 -54.69
N ASN A 921 -4.48 6.22 -55.09
CA ASN A 921 -5.36 5.69 -56.13
C ASN A 921 -6.68 5.09 -55.59
N GLY A 922 -6.78 4.92 -54.27
CA GLY A 922 -7.94 4.35 -53.59
C GLY A 922 -7.92 2.83 -53.46
N THR A 923 -6.87 2.15 -53.92
CA THR A 923 -6.72 0.69 -53.81
C THR A 923 -5.43 0.27 -53.11
N ASP A 924 -4.32 0.92 -53.43
CA ASP A 924 -2.99 0.51 -52.95
C ASP A 924 -2.62 1.32 -51.72
N TRP A 925 -2.25 0.62 -50.64
CA TRP A 925 -1.88 1.22 -49.37
C TRP A 925 -0.38 1.39 -49.24
N THR A 926 0.04 2.56 -48.75
CA THR A 926 1.43 2.88 -48.40
C THR A 926 1.51 3.34 -46.96
N SER A 927 2.49 2.84 -46.20
CA SER A 927 2.76 3.30 -44.84
C SER A 927 3.25 4.75 -44.85
N ALA A 928 2.53 5.62 -44.16
CA ALA A 928 2.87 7.03 -43.97
C ALA A 928 3.61 7.26 -42.65
N ALA A 929 3.16 6.61 -41.57
CA ALA A 929 3.82 6.60 -40.27
C ALA A 929 3.53 5.28 -39.56
N GLN A 930 4.43 4.83 -38.68
CA GLN A 930 4.25 3.63 -37.87
C GLN A 930 4.46 3.98 -36.40
N GLY A 931 3.71 3.32 -35.52
CA GLY A 931 3.82 3.50 -34.07
C GLY A 931 3.49 4.92 -33.61
N VAL A 932 2.54 5.59 -34.24
CA VAL A 932 2.07 6.92 -33.84
C VAL A 932 1.40 6.78 -32.48
N ALA A 933 2.08 7.31 -31.46
CA ALA A 933 1.65 7.23 -30.09
C ALA A 933 0.65 8.35 -29.74
N PHE A 934 -0.39 7.98 -29.01
CA PHE A 934 -1.32 8.92 -28.38
C PHE A 934 -1.18 8.80 -26.85
N ARG A 935 -1.39 9.92 -26.17
CA ARG A 935 -1.12 10.09 -24.73
C ARG A 935 -2.28 10.85 -24.08
N TRP A 936 -2.63 10.46 -22.87
CA TRP A 936 -3.80 10.96 -22.14
C TRP A 936 -3.45 11.18 -20.68
N THR A 937 -4.14 12.12 -20.03
CA THR A 937 -3.79 12.59 -18.69
C THR A 937 -4.91 12.45 -17.66
N HIS A 938 -6.19 12.38 -18.04
CA HIS A 938 -7.27 12.18 -17.07
C HIS A 938 -7.73 10.72 -17.03
N ASP A 939 -7.87 10.21 -15.81
CA ASP A 939 -8.27 8.85 -15.50
C ASP A 939 -9.76 8.69 -15.23
N ASP A 940 -10.51 9.79 -15.12
CA ASP A 940 -11.95 9.81 -14.91
C ASP A 940 -12.72 10.48 -16.05
N ASP A 941 -13.99 10.05 -16.23
CA ASP A 941 -14.93 10.67 -17.16
C ASP A 941 -15.68 11.80 -16.46
N ASP A 942 -14.96 12.88 -16.18
CA ASP A 942 -15.47 14.10 -15.53
C ASP A 942 -16.21 15.04 -16.51
N GLY A 943 -16.33 14.64 -17.77
CA GLY A 943 -16.93 15.41 -18.83
C GLY A 943 -15.98 16.40 -19.52
N VAL A 944 -14.70 16.44 -19.15
CA VAL A 944 -13.66 17.24 -19.81
C VAL A 944 -13.15 16.49 -21.05
N MET A 945 -12.96 17.22 -22.15
CA MET A 945 -12.48 16.66 -23.41
C MET A 945 -10.97 16.83 -23.50
N GLU A 946 -10.25 15.71 -23.57
CA GLU A 946 -8.81 15.71 -23.81
C GLU A 946 -8.50 15.61 -25.30
N TYR A 947 -7.33 16.12 -25.68
CA TYR A 947 -6.83 16.09 -27.05
C TYR A 947 -5.41 15.51 -27.08
N SER A 948 -5.19 14.50 -27.92
CA SER A 948 -3.83 14.03 -28.23
C SER A 948 -3.49 14.38 -29.67
N VAL A 949 -2.31 14.97 -29.87
CA VAL A 949 -1.84 15.46 -31.17
C VAL A 949 -0.66 14.62 -31.65
N ALA A 950 -0.65 14.28 -32.93
CA ALA A 950 0.46 13.63 -33.61
C ALA A 950 0.87 14.44 -34.84
N ASP A 951 2.18 14.71 -34.94
CA ASP A 951 2.79 15.25 -36.15
C ASP A 951 2.96 14.14 -37.19
N LEU A 952 2.59 14.40 -38.44
CA LEU A 952 2.73 13.45 -39.54
C LEU A 952 3.65 14.04 -40.63
N PRO A 953 4.26 13.19 -41.48
CA PRO A 953 4.86 13.67 -42.71
C PRO A 953 3.88 14.50 -43.54
N ASP A 954 4.39 15.35 -44.43
CA ASP A 954 3.53 16.12 -45.35
C ASP A 954 2.88 15.19 -46.38
N LEU A 955 1.65 14.75 -46.10
CA LEU A 955 0.90 13.83 -46.98
C LEU A 955 0.13 14.62 -48.03
N GLN A 956 0.25 14.20 -49.29
CA GLN A 956 -0.34 14.85 -50.46
C GLN A 956 -1.09 13.85 -51.32
N GLY A 957 -2.14 14.29 -52.01
CA GLY A 957 -2.87 13.48 -52.98
C GLY A 957 -3.60 12.27 -52.36
N VAL A 958 -3.94 12.33 -51.07
CA VAL A 958 -4.53 11.22 -50.33
C VAL A 958 -6.02 11.07 -50.65
N ARG A 959 -6.44 9.92 -51.18
CA ARG A 959 -7.86 9.58 -51.37
C ARG A 959 -8.43 8.68 -50.29
N LYS A 960 -7.58 7.90 -49.62
CA LYS A 960 -7.98 7.12 -48.44
C LYS A 960 -6.93 7.20 -47.33
N LEU A 961 -7.40 7.21 -46.09
CA LEU A 961 -6.60 7.08 -44.88
C LEU A 961 -7.06 5.81 -44.15
N ARG A 962 -6.10 5.03 -43.66
CA ARG A 962 -6.34 3.94 -42.71
C ARG A 962 -5.48 4.16 -41.48
N LEU A 963 -6.13 4.22 -40.31
CA LEU A 963 -5.48 4.12 -39.01
C LEU A 963 -5.57 2.68 -38.54
N LYS A 964 -4.44 1.97 -38.50
CA LYS A 964 -4.34 0.65 -37.89
C LYS A 964 -4.08 0.82 -36.40
N ILE A 965 -5.09 0.63 -35.59
CA ILE A 965 -5.01 0.74 -34.13
C ILE A 965 -4.33 -0.52 -33.62
N ASN A 966 -3.10 -0.38 -33.18
CA ASN A 966 -2.29 -1.45 -32.64
C ASN A 966 -2.52 -1.65 -31.14
N ASP A 967 -2.93 -0.60 -30.44
CA ASP A 967 -3.26 -0.63 -29.02
C ASP A 967 -4.12 0.57 -28.58
N ALA A 968 -4.87 0.40 -27.49
CA ALA A 968 -5.66 1.46 -26.86
C ALA A 968 -5.84 1.18 -25.35
N ASN A 969 -6.29 2.18 -24.61
CA ASN A 969 -6.76 1.98 -23.26
C ASN A 969 -8.16 1.35 -23.30
N TYR A 970 -8.33 0.18 -22.68
CA TYR A 970 -9.62 -0.53 -22.66
C TYR A 970 -9.94 -1.22 -21.34
N THR A 971 -9.02 -1.25 -20.39
CA THR A 971 -9.13 -2.11 -19.20
C THR A 971 -10.29 -1.72 -18.29
N ARG A 972 -10.66 -0.43 -18.21
CA ARG A 972 -11.75 0.06 -17.34
C ARG A 972 -13.14 -0.33 -17.84
N TRP A 973 -13.40 -0.23 -19.14
CA TRP A 973 -14.73 -0.45 -19.72
C TRP A 973 -14.79 -1.57 -20.76
N SER A 974 -13.70 -2.33 -20.90
CA SER A 974 -13.51 -3.33 -21.95
C SER A 974 -13.71 -2.77 -23.36
N MET A 975 -13.53 -1.46 -23.56
CA MET A 975 -13.70 -0.76 -24.83
C MET A 975 -12.77 0.45 -24.93
N TYR A 976 -12.44 0.89 -26.15
CA TYR A 976 -11.88 2.21 -26.43
C TYR A 976 -12.87 3.08 -27.22
N ALA A 977 -12.68 4.39 -27.19
CA ALA A 977 -13.52 5.38 -27.85
C ALA A 977 -12.71 6.45 -28.56
N VAL A 978 -13.34 7.08 -29.56
CA VAL A 978 -12.88 8.29 -30.24
C VAL A 978 -14.07 9.23 -30.35
N TYR A 979 -14.02 10.36 -29.64
CA TYR A 979 -15.08 11.37 -29.71
C TYR A 979 -14.97 12.19 -30.97
N GLU A 980 -13.75 12.59 -31.33
CA GLU A 980 -13.50 13.22 -32.61
C GLU A 980 -12.12 12.82 -33.15
N LEU A 981 -12.07 12.59 -34.46
CA LEU A 981 -10.88 12.40 -35.25
C LEU A 981 -10.69 13.61 -36.16
N GLU A 982 -9.56 14.29 -36.02
CA GLU A 982 -9.32 15.54 -36.74
C GLU A 982 -8.04 15.49 -37.55
N LEU A 983 -8.11 16.01 -38.78
CA LEU A 983 -6.99 16.05 -39.71
C LEU A 983 -6.78 17.49 -40.19
N TYR A 984 -5.55 17.97 -40.09
CA TYR A 984 -5.20 19.33 -40.49
C TYR A 984 -3.96 19.36 -41.40
N ASN A 985 -3.90 20.38 -42.25
CA ASN A 985 -2.73 20.71 -43.04
C ASN A 985 -2.16 22.04 -42.54
N LEU A 986 -1.20 21.95 -41.62
CA LEU A 986 -0.67 23.11 -40.90
C LEU A 986 0.77 23.40 -41.33
N PRO A 987 1.14 24.66 -41.61
CA PRO A 987 2.51 25.00 -41.96
C PRO A 987 3.44 24.78 -40.76
N SER A 988 4.67 24.33 -41.02
CA SER A 988 5.73 24.30 -40.00
C SER A 988 6.38 25.68 -39.89
N SER A 989 6.32 26.31 -38.73
CA SER A 989 7.05 27.55 -38.42
C SER A 989 8.25 27.24 -37.54
N GLN A 990 9.45 27.65 -37.98
CA GLN A 990 10.57 27.78 -37.06
C GLN A 990 10.41 29.11 -36.32
N THR A 991 10.03 29.04 -35.05
CA THR A 991 10.19 30.13 -34.10
C THR A 991 11.69 30.31 -33.85
N ARG A 992 12.28 31.37 -34.41
CA ARG A 992 13.60 31.86 -33.98
C ARG A 992 13.49 32.67 -32.70
#